data_AF-A0A529C5L3-F1
#
_entry.id   AF-A0A529C5L3-F1
#
_cell.length_a   1.000
_cell.length_b   1.000
_cell.length_c   1.000
_cell.angle_alpha   90.00
_cell.angle_beta   90.00
_cell.angle_gamma   90.00
#
_symmetry.space_group_name_H-M   'P 1'
#
loop_
_entity.id
_entity.type
_entity.pdbx_description
1 polymer ?
#
loop_
_entity_poly.entity_id
_entity_poly.type
_entity_poly.pdbx_seq_one_letter_code
_entity_poly.pdbx_strand_id
1 'polypeptide(L)'
;MADERLPRDPLLREAYAKASRAEAAARRFIHLRVHSAYSLLEGALQLGKIVGHAVQDECPAIAVTDTNNLFGALEFAQKAVKDGIQPIIGCQIDLAFSGEASDSQRDRRRQGPEIRPVVLIAATEAGYGKLVRLVSRVYLETPPGEAVHLTSEMLQGHSDGLICLTGGPRGPIGTALKEDRRELAETRLLALKGLFGDRLYVELERVSGYDRAIEQSSVDLAYRHDLPLVATNEAFFFSREDYEAHDALIAIAEGSVVAADNRRRLSPDHFLRSQADMARLFADLPEAIDNTVEIALRCSYYPKTRNPILPRFAGRDVADADAAVKAEAQELARQAHEGLDARLAAHGLTPGYTADQYRERLDFELGVIEKMKYPGYFLIVADFIKWAKAQGIPVGPGRGSGAGSLVAYATTITDIDPLRFSLLFERFLNPDRVSMPDFDIDFCQDRREEVIRYVQQKYGRDQVGQIITFGTLQARAVLRDVGRVLQMPYGQVDKLSKMVPSNPANPVKLADAIANEPRFAEEAEREPIVQTLLDTAQKLEGLYRHASTHAAGIVIGDRPLSELVPMYRDPRSDMPVTQFNMKYVEQAGLVKFDFLGLKTLTVLDRAVKLIRRRGIEIDLAHIPLDDPETYAMLSRGEVVGVFQVESAGMRKALIGMRPDCIEDIIALVALYRPGPMENIPTYNARKHGEEEMASIHPKIDHLVKETQGVIVYQEQVMQIAQELSGYSLGEADLLRRAMGKKIRAEMDKQRERFVSGAVERGVGKPQADFIFDLLAKFADYGFNKSHAAAYAVVSYQTAYLKAHYPVEFLAASMTLDMGNTDKLADFRQDALRLGIEVVAPSVMTSF
;
A
#
# COMPACT_ATOMS: atom_id res chain seq x y z
N MET A 1 27.19 65.56 22.11
CA MET A 1 25.84 66.06 22.48
C MET A 1 24.86 65.18 21.71
N ALA A 2 24.00 64.34 22.27
CA ALA A 2 23.45 64.24 23.62
C ALA A 2 23.47 62.78 24.12
N ASP A 3 23.46 62.64 25.44
CA ASP A 3 23.34 61.41 26.24
C ASP A 3 21.90 60.87 26.10
N GLU A 4 21.66 59.90 25.21
CA GLU A 4 20.35 59.21 25.12
C GLU A 4 20.20 58.23 26.28
N ARG A 5 19.80 58.79 27.42
CA ARG A 5 19.39 58.02 28.59
C ARG A 5 18.11 57.25 28.27
N LEU A 6 18.20 55.92 28.30
CA LEU A 6 17.04 55.02 28.34
C LEU A 6 16.01 55.52 29.38
N PRO A 7 14.69 55.50 29.07
CA PRO A 7 13.65 55.90 30.02
C PRO A 7 13.76 55.10 31.32
N ARG A 8 13.65 55.80 32.47
CA ARG A 8 13.68 55.19 33.81
C ARG A 8 12.40 54.41 34.14
N ASP A 9 11.36 54.54 33.32
CA ASP A 9 10.10 53.82 33.46
C ASP A 9 10.26 52.38 32.94
N PRO A 10 10.07 51.34 33.78
CA PRO A 10 10.21 49.94 33.42
C PRO A 10 9.34 49.54 32.21
N LEU A 11 8.13 50.10 32.08
CA LEU A 11 7.19 49.75 31.01
C LEU A 11 7.61 50.36 29.67
N LEU A 12 8.13 51.59 29.67
CA LEU A 12 8.69 52.21 28.47
C LEU A 12 10.00 51.54 28.03
N ARG A 13 10.78 51.01 28.98
CA ARG A 13 11.99 50.23 28.68
C ARG A 13 11.67 48.87 28.08
N GLU A 14 10.63 48.21 28.58
CA GLU A 14 10.08 46.99 27.97
C GLU A 14 9.47 47.25 26.59
N ALA A 15 8.78 48.37 26.41
CA ALA A 15 8.23 48.79 25.13
C ALA A 15 9.33 49.15 24.11
N TYR A 16 10.39 49.85 24.53
CA TYR A 16 11.57 50.12 23.69
C TYR A 16 12.37 48.86 23.36
N ALA A 17 12.50 47.92 24.31
CA ALA A 17 13.13 46.63 24.06
C ALA A 17 12.27 45.71 23.17
N LYS A 18 10.94 45.81 23.23
CA LYS A 18 10.01 45.18 22.27
C LYS A 18 10.07 45.86 20.90
N ALA A 19 10.18 47.18 20.85
CA ALA A 19 10.27 47.95 19.62
C ALA A 19 11.61 47.73 18.90
N SER A 20 12.75 47.67 19.62
CA SER A 20 14.05 47.35 19.00
C SER A 20 14.20 45.86 18.65
N ARG A 21 13.45 44.97 19.31
CA ARG A 21 13.28 43.56 18.87
C ARG A 21 12.39 43.42 17.64
N ALA A 22 11.57 44.42 17.31
CA ALA A 22 10.62 44.37 16.20
C ALA A 22 11.20 44.90 14.87
N GLU A 23 12.46 45.34 14.83
CA GLU A 23 13.01 46.10 13.69
C GLU A 23 14.26 45.47 13.03
N ALA A 24 14.28 44.14 12.95
CA ALA A 24 14.92 43.44 11.84
C ALA A 24 13.98 42.29 11.46
N ALA A 25 13.31 42.38 10.31
CA ALA A 25 12.62 41.23 9.76
C ALA A 25 13.64 40.08 9.70
N ALA A 26 13.46 39.04 10.50
CA ALA A 26 14.36 37.89 10.50
C ALA A 26 14.46 37.39 9.05
N ARG A 27 15.70 37.26 8.53
CA ARG A 27 15.92 36.74 7.17
C ARG A 27 15.17 35.41 7.04
N ARG A 28 14.40 35.27 5.96
CA ARG A 28 13.68 34.03 5.67
C ARG A 28 14.67 32.93 5.35
N PHE A 29 14.37 31.72 5.79
CA PHE A 29 15.19 30.55 5.56
C PHE A 29 14.29 29.41 5.10
N ILE A 30 14.72 28.67 4.09
CA ILE A 30 13.98 27.51 3.60
C ILE A 30 14.84 26.27 3.80
N HIS A 31 14.30 25.27 4.51
CA HIS A 31 14.97 24.00 4.67
C HIS A 31 15.05 23.29 3.31
N LEU A 32 16.28 23.11 2.80
CA LEU A 32 16.55 22.43 1.52
C LEU A 32 17.04 20.99 1.67
N ARG A 33 17.31 20.53 2.91
CA ARG A 33 17.82 19.20 3.20
C ARG A 33 17.16 18.64 4.46
N VAL A 34 16.10 17.85 4.26
CA VAL A 34 15.29 17.24 5.35
C VAL A 34 15.05 15.78 5.01
N HIS A 35 15.35 14.90 5.96
CA HIS A 35 15.14 13.47 5.87
C HIS A 35 13.86 13.08 6.58
N SER A 36 12.91 12.55 5.82
CA SER A 36 11.67 12.03 6.35
C SER A 36 11.84 10.60 6.83
N ALA A 37 10.79 10.03 7.43
CA ALA A 37 10.73 8.61 7.78
C ALA A 37 10.97 7.67 6.58
N TYR A 38 10.87 8.17 5.34
CA TYR A 38 11.20 7.40 4.13
C TYR A 38 12.71 7.25 3.88
N SER A 39 13.56 8.01 4.57
CA SER A 39 14.96 7.62 4.79
C SER A 39 14.96 6.46 5.80
N LEU A 40 14.79 5.24 5.31
CA LEU A 40 14.47 4.06 6.11
C LEU A 40 15.49 3.83 7.25
N LEU A 41 15.00 3.73 8.49
CA LEU A 41 15.81 3.63 9.72
C LEU A 41 16.87 4.73 9.91
N GLU A 42 16.73 5.85 9.21
CA GLU A 42 17.62 7.00 9.31
C GLU A 42 16.83 8.26 9.70
N GLY A 43 15.81 8.62 8.94
CA GLY A 43 14.93 9.74 9.28
C GLY A 43 13.82 9.34 10.26
N ALA A 44 13.52 10.23 11.20
CA ALA A 44 12.43 10.09 12.18
C ALA A 44 11.30 11.10 11.94
N LEU A 45 11.39 11.95 10.91
CA LEU A 45 10.39 12.97 10.60
C LEU A 45 9.26 12.43 9.72
N GLN A 46 8.07 12.28 10.28
CA GLN A 46 6.88 12.00 9.48
C GLN A 46 6.53 13.22 8.60
N LEU A 47 6.15 12.98 7.33
CA LEU A 47 5.85 14.05 6.38
C LEU A 47 4.82 15.08 6.88
N GLY A 48 3.82 14.65 7.65
CA GLY A 48 2.83 15.56 8.24
C GLY A 48 3.43 16.52 9.27
N LYS A 49 4.42 16.07 10.06
CA LYS A 49 5.14 16.93 11.01
C LYS A 49 6.05 17.92 10.30
N ILE A 50 6.67 17.53 9.19
CA ILE A 50 7.50 18.42 8.35
C ILE A 50 6.64 19.58 7.82
N VAL A 51 5.48 19.27 7.23
CA VAL A 51 4.55 20.30 6.72
C VAL A 51 4.00 21.15 7.86
N GLY A 52 3.60 20.54 8.97
CA GLY A 52 3.13 21.27 10.15
C GLY A 52 4.16 22.24 10.74
N HIS A 53 5.44 21.86 10.74
CA HIS A 53 6.54 22.75 11.12
C HIS A 53 6.64 23.96 10.19
N ALA A 54 6.62 23.74 8.88
CA ALA A 54 6.70 24.83 7.91
C ALA A 54 5.53 25.82 8.05
N VAL A 55 4.31 25.32 8.32
CA VAL A 55 3.14 26.15 8.60
C VAL A 55 3.34 26.96 9.89
N GLN A 56 3.77 26.31 10.98
CA GLN A 56 3.97 26.96 12.28
C GLN A 56 5.06 28.02 12.24
N ASP A 57 6.13 27.78 11.47
CA ASP A 57 7.28 28.67 11.33
C ASP A 57 7.07 29.73 10.24
N GLU A 58 5.88 29.81 9.62
CA GLU A 58 5.54 30.71 8.52
C GLU A 58 6.51 30.60 7.31
N CYS A 59 7.01 29.39 7.06
CA CYS A 59 7.95 29.10 5.98
C CYS A 59 7.17 28.77 4.69
N PRO A 60 7.33 29.54 3.59
CA PRO A 60 6.50 29.37 2.39
C PRO A 60 6.80 28.10 1.59
N ALA A 61 7.98 27.50 1.77
CA ALA A 61 8.39 26.28 1.11
C ALA A 61 9.22 25.40 2.04
N ILE A 62 9.29 24.10 1.75
CA ILE A 62 10.20 23.18 2.44
C ILE A 62 10.59 22.04 1.49
N ALA A 63 11.83 21.58 1.56
CA ALA A 63 12.30 20.44 0.80
C ALA A 63 12.29 19.15 1.62
N VAL A 64 12.01 18.03 0.94
CA VAL A 64 12.31 16.68 1.43
C VAL A 64 13.31 16.06 0.48
N THR A 65 14.42 15.55 1.04
CA THR A 65 15.58 15.04 0.31
C THR A 65 16.01 13.70 0.90
N ASP A 66 15.10 12.73 0.87
CA ASP A 66 15.36 11.41 1.44
C ASP A 66 16.57 10.71 0.81
N THR A 67 17.21 9.83 1.57
CA THR A 67 18.46 9.16 1.17
C THR A 67 18.20 8.12 0.08
N ASN A 68 18.79 8.34 -1.09
CA ASN A 68 18.77 7.51 -2.29
C ASN A 68 17.36 7.19 -2.85
N ASN A 69 16.30 7.84 -2.37
CA ASN A 69 14.94 7.48 -2.74
C ASN A 69 13.98 8.67 -2.88
N LEU A 70 12.85 8.39 -3.53
CA LEU A 70 11.71 9.29 -3.71
C LEU A 70 10.42 8.64 -3.20
N PHE A 71 10.49 7.73 -2.23
CA PHE A 71 9.34 6.94 -1.76
C PHE A 71 8.14 7.80 -1.38
N GLY A 72 8.40 8.90 -0.67
CA GLY A 72 7.39 9.84 -0.17
C GLY A 72 7.09 11.03 -1.07
N ALA A 73 7.66 11.15 -2.27
CA ALA A 73 7.66 12.41 -3.02
C ALA A 73 6.25 12.91 -3.38
N LEU A 74 5.38 12.03 -3.90
CA LEU A 74 3.99 12.39 -4.24
C LEU A 74 3.14 12.63 -2.98
N GLU A 75 3.36 11.84 -1.93
CA GLU A 75 2.68 12.02 -0.64
C GLU A 75 3.00 13.39 -0.03
N PHE A 76 4.28 13.73 0.02
CA PHE A 76 4.78 14.99 0.55
C PHE A 76 4.20 16.16 -0.24
N ALA A 77 4.27 16.11 -1.58
CA ALA A 77 3.75 17.16 -2.44
C ALA A 77 2.27 17.44 -2.19
N GLN A 78 1.44 16.40 -2.09
CA GLN A 78 0.01 16.57 -1.82
C GLN A 78 -0.29 17.14 -0.44
N LYS A 79 0.44 16.68 0.60
CA LYS A 79 0.29 17.18 1.97
C LYS A 79 0.69 18.65 2.07
N ALA A 80 1.84 19.03 1.49
CA ALA A 80 2.34 20.40 1.52
C ALA A 80 1.39 21.36 0.79
N VAL A 81 0.97 21.03 -0.44
CA VAL A 81 0.07 21.86 -1.25
C VAL A 81 -1.28 22.06 -0.57
N LYS A 82 -1.82 21.01 0.08
CA LYS A 82 -3.08 21.10 0.82
C LYS A 82 -3.03 22.16 1.92
N ASP A 83 -1.89 22.32 2.57
CA ASP A 83 -1.70 23.26 3.67
C ASP A 83 -1.06 24.60 3.21
N GLY A 84 -0.96 24.83 1.89
CA GLY A 84 -0.47 26.08 1.31
C GLY A 84 1.05 26.24 1.30
N ILE A 85 1.81 25.17 1.56
CA ILE A 85 3.28 25.16 1.54
C ILE A 85 3.76 24.68 0.17
N GLN A 86 4.74 25.36 -0.42
CA GLN A 86 5.40 24.92 -1.65
C GLN A 86 6.29 23.69 -1.36
N PRO A 87 5.99 22.51 -1.92
CA PRO A 87 6.88 21.36 -1.79
C PRO A 87 8.08 21.49 -2.73
N ILE A 88 9.28 21.31 -2.19
CA ILE A 88 10.51 21.18 -2.98
C ILE A 88 10.93 19.71 -2.96
N ILE A 89 10.99 19.08 -4.14
CA ILE A 89 11.34 17.66 -4.25
C ILE A 89 12.82 17.52 -4.54
N GLY A 90 13.53 16.80 -3.68
CA GLY A 90 14.89 16.39 -3.95
C GLY A 90 15.19 15.00 -3.44
N CYS A 91 16.46 14.61 -3.58
CA CYS A 91 17.00 13.34 -3.12
C CYS A 91 18.45 13.58 -2.72
N GLN A 92 18.82 13.13 -1.53
CA GLN A 92 20.23 12.99 -1.19
C GLN A 92 20.71 11.70 -1.85
N ILE A 93 21.58 11.81 -2.85
CA ILE A 93 22.09 10.67 -3.59
C ILE A 93 23.57 10.48 -3.35
N ASP A 94 23.94 9.25 -3.09
CA ASP A 94 25.31 8.80 -2.96
C ASP A 94 26.00 8.85 -4.33
N LEU A 95 27.10 9.60 -4.46
CA LEU A 95 27.84 9.81 -5.70
C LEU A 95 29.26 9.23 -5.62
N ALA A 96 29.63 8.48 -6.65
CA ALA A 96 31.00 8.05 -6.92
C ALA A 96 31.53 8.75 -8.19
N PHE A 97 32.74 9.30 -8.12
CA PHE A 97 33.38 9.92 -9.27
C PHE A 97 34.07 8.85 -10.13
N SER A 98 33.65 8.74 -11.39
CA SER A 98 34.29 7.83 -12.35
C SER A 98 35.73 8.23 -12.64
N GLY A 99 36.62 7.24 -12.79
CA GLY A 99 38.00 7.47 -13.26
C GLY A 99 39.02 7.90 -12.20
N GLU A 100 38.65 8.05 -10.92
CA GLU A 100 39.62 8.39 -9.86
C GLU A 100 40.54 7.22 -9.54
N ALA A 101 41.76 7.21 -10.08
CA ALA A 101 42.77 6.21 -9.77
C ALA A 101 43.08 6.21 -8.27
N SER A 102 42.60 5.21 -7.52
CA SER A 102 43.14 4.94 -6.19
C SER A 102 44.52 4.30 -6.37
N ASP A 103 45.49 4.69 -5.57
CA ASP A 103 46.92 4.28 -5.62
C ASP A 103 47.18 2.76 -5.50
N SER A 104 46.15 1.92 -5.46
CA SER A 104 46.30 0.50 -5.75
C SER A 104 45.00 -0.11 -6.31
N GLN A 105 45.09 -0.90 -7.39
CA GLN A 105 43.97 -1.76 -7.83
C GLN A 105 43.60 -2.84 -6.79
N ARG A 106 44.43 -3.04 -5.76
CA ARG A 106 44.20 -3.99 -4.66
C ARG A 106 43.21 -3.45 -3.61
N ASP A 107 43.18 -2.14 -3.35
CA ASP A 107 42.27 -1.54 -2.36
C ASP A 107 40.82 -1.44 -2.86
N ARG A 108 40.60 -1.19 -4.16
CA ARG A 108 39.24 -1.21 -4.76
C ARG A 108 38.52 -2.54 -4.58
N ARG A 109 39.24 -3.67 -4.60
CA ARG A 109 38.65 -5.00 -4.37
C ARG A 109 38.28 -5.26 -2.90
N ARG A 110 38.81 -4.46 -1.95
CA ARG A 110 38.56 -4.63 -0.51
C ARG A 110 37.59 -3.59 0.07
N GLN A 111 37.51 -2.38 -0.47
CA GLN A 111 36.73 -1.27 0.11
C GLN A 111 35.60 -0.70 -0.77
N GLY A 112 35.49 -1.10 -2.05
CA GLY A 112 34.47 -0.58 -2.97
C GLY A 112 34.78 0.84 -3.48
N PRO A 113 33.90 1.44 -4.29
CA PRO A 113 34.05 2.83 -4.75
C PRO A 113 33.91 3.83 -3.59
N GLU A 114 34.65 4.94 -3.63
CA GLU A 114 34.47 6.02 -2.66
C GLU A 114 33.18 6.76 -2.98
N ILE A 115 32.15 6.53 -2.16
CA ILE A 115 30.82 7.10 -2.32
C ILE A 115 30.61 8.22 -1.31
N ARG A 116 30.10 9.37 -1.77
CA ARG A 116 29.80 10.53 -0.91
C ARG A 116 28.46 11.16 -1.30
N PRO A 117 27.65 11.63 -0.34
CA PRO A 117 26.33 12.19 -0.63
C PRO A 117 26.46 13.55 -1.33
N VAL A 118 25.58 13.77 -2.31
CA VAL A 118 25.22 15.08 -2.87
C VAL A 118 23.71 15.23 -2.83
N VAL A 119 23.20 16.45 -2.83
CA VAL A 119 21.75 16.69 -2.83
C VAL A 119 21.31 17.17 -4.20
N LEU A 120 20.38 16.45 -4.83
CA LEU A 120 19.78 16.85 -6.10
C LEU A 120 18.34 17.32 -5.86
N ILE A 121 18.02 18.54 -6.29
CA ILE A 121 16.70 19.15 -6.18
C ILE A 121 16.10 19.33 -7.59
N ALA A 122 14.86 18.89 -7.77
CA ALA A 122 14.13 19.06 -9.01
C ALA A 122 13.53 20.47 -9.11
N ALA A 123 14.15 21.33 -9.90
CA ALA A 123 13.69 22.72 -10.07
C ALA A 123 12.54 22.84 -11.08
N THR A 124 12.49 21.97 -12.08
CA THR A 124 11.49 22.02 -13.18
C THR A 124 10.84 20.66 -13.40
N GLU A 125 9.78 20.59 -14.22
CA GLU A 125 9.16 19.31 -14.60
C GLU A 125 10.15 18.36 -15.30
N ALA A 126 10.95 18.89 -16.23
CA ALA A 126 12.01 18.14 -16.89
C ALA A 126 13.08 17.67 -15.88
N GLY A 127 13.41 18.53 -14.91
CA GLY A 127 14.29 18.18 -13.79
C GLY A 127 13.73 17.02 -12.98
N TYR A 128 12.46 17.06 -12.59
CA TYR A 128 11.82 15.96 -11.85
C TYR A 128 11.86 14.65 -12.62
N GLY A 129 11.55 14.65 -13.92
CA GLY A 129 11.65 13.46 -14.76
C GLY A 129 13.08 12.88 -14.80
N LYS A 130 14.11 13.74 -14.85
CA LYS A 130 15.51 13.31 -14.76
C LYS A 130 15.88 12.78 -13.38
N LEU A 131 15.41 13.43 -12.30
CA LEU A 131 15.62 12.94 -10.94
C LEU A 131 15.02 11.54 -10.75
N VAL A 132 13.78 11.34 -11.20
CA VAL A 132 13.10 10.03 -11.21
C VAL A 132 13.93 9.00 -11.97
N ARG A 133 14.44 9.36 -13.16
CA ARG A 133 15.29 8.47 -13.96
C ARG A 133 16.58 8.12 -13.24
N LEU A 134 17.31 9.11 -12.71
CA LEU A 134 18.57 8.89 -11.99
C LEU A 134 18.37 8.01 -10.75
N VAL A 135 17.38 8.31 -9.91
CA VAL A 135 17.03 7.52 -8.73
C VAL A 135 16.60 6.09 -9.10
N SER A 136 15.90 5.92 -10.22
CA SER A 136 15.56 4.58 -10.73
C SER A 136 16.80 3.81 -11.16
N ARG A 137 17.71 4.46 -11.91
CA ARG A 137 18.92 3.83 -12.42
C ARG A 137 19.83 3.35 -11.29
N VAL A 138 20.00 4.13 -10.21
CA VAL A 138 20.86 3.69 -9.10
C VAL A 138 20.37 2.39 -8.47
N TYR A 139 19.06 2.15 -8.37
CA TYR A 139 18.56 0.86 -7.87
C TYR A 139 18.58 -0.26 -8.92
N LEU A 140 18.30 0.05 -10.19
CA LEU A 140 18.18 -0.97 -11.24
C LEU A 140 19.54 -1.44 -11.78
N GLU A 141 20.52 -0.53 -11.87
CA GLU A 141 21.83 -0.76 -12.48
C GLU A 141 22.93 -1.11 -11.47
N THR A 142 22.78 -0.76 -10.18
CA THR A 142 23.77 -1.15 -9.16
C THR A 142 23.79 -2.67 -8.99
N PRO A 143 24.98 -3.32 -9.03
CA PRO A 143 25.09 -4.76 -8.83
C PRO A 143 24.55 -5.22 -7.46
N PRO A 144 23.93 -6.41 -7.36
CA PRO A 144 23.51 -6.95 -6.07
C PRO A 144 24.67 -7.05 -5.07
N GLY A 145 24.48 -6.51 -3.88
CA GLY A 145 25.48 -6.53 -2.79
C GLY A 145 26.37 -5.28 -2.73
N GLU A 146 26.30 -4.39 -3.71
CA GLU A 146 26.93 -3.07 -3.64
C GLU A 146 25.98 -2.02 -3.05
N ALA A 147 26.54 -1.00 -2.39
CA ALA A 147 25.75 0.15 -1.94
C ALA A 147 25.21 0.91 -3.15
N VAL A 148 23.93 1.27 -3.12
CA VAL A 148 23.27 2.02 -4.19
C VAL A 148 23.94 3.38 -4.34
N HIS A 149 24.44 3.67 -5.54
CA HIS A 149 25.13 4.93 -5.81
C HIS A 149 24.94 5.37 -7.27
N LEU A 150 25.10 6.66 -7.47
CA LEU A 150 25.20 7.32 -8.76
C LEU A 150 26.68 7.41 -9.15
N THR A 151 26.98 7.29 -10.44
CA THR A 151 28.31 7.65 -10.95
C THR A 151 28.28 9.01 -11.64
N SER A 152 29.40 9.73 -11.64
CA SER A 152 29.49 11.02 -12.34
C SER A 152 29.21 10.90 -13.86
N GLU A 153 29.45 9.74 -14.46
CA GLU A 153 29.06 9.43 -15.85
C GLU A 153 27.54 9.38 -16.03
N MET A 154 26.80 8.82 -15.08
CA MET A 154 25.34 8.74 -15.14
C MET A 154 24.65 10.12 -15.14
N LEU A 155 25.33 11.14 -14.61
CA LEU A 155 24.85 12.52 -14.60
C LEU A 155 24.99 13.23 -15.96
N GLN A 156 25.87 12.75 -16.85
CA GLN A 156 26.09 13.38 -18.15
C GLN A 156 24.80 13.36 -18.98
N GLY A 157 24.38 14.53 -19.48
CA GLY A 157 23.13 14.68 -20.24
C GLY A 157 21.84 14.59 -19.39
N HIS A 158 21.94 14.34 -18.09
CA HIS A 158 20.81 14.18 -17.17
C HIS A 158 20.77 15.23 -16.06
N SER A 159 21.50 16.34 -16.20
CA SER A 159 21.57 17.41 -15.19
C SER A 159 20.60 18.57 -15.42
N ASP A 160 20.15 18.90 -16.63
CA ASP A 160 19.30 20.11 -16.83
C ASP A 160 18.00 20.07 -16.03
N GLY A 161 17.63 21.19 -15.42
CA GLY A 161 16.46 21.31 -14.56
C GLY A 161 16.67 20.78 -13.13
N LEU A 162 17.84 20.24 -12.82
CA LEU A 162 18.27 19.89 -11.46
C LEU A 162 19.18 20.97 -10.86
N ILE A 163 19.06 21.17 -9.56
CA ILE A 163 19.98 21.94 -8.72
C ILE A 163 20.77 20.94 -7.85
N CYS A 164 22.07 21.16 -7.71
CA CYS A 164 22.95 20.31 -6.91
C CYS A 164 23.51 21.09 -5.72
N LEU A 165 23.39 20.52 -4.51
CA LEU A 165 24.13 20.95 -3.33
C LEU A 165 25.28 19.98 -3.07
N THR A 166 26.45 20.48 -2.67
CA THR A 166 27.67 19.68 -2.59
C THR A 166 27.70 18.63 -1.47
N GLY A 167 26.67 18.50 -0.64
CA GLY A 167 26.57 17.50 0.43
C GLY A 167 27.20 17.94 1.76
N GLY A 168 27.66 19.18 1.85
CA GLY A 168 28.25 19.75 3.06
C GLY A 168 29.57 19.07 3.49
N PRO A 169 29.87 19.04 4.80
CA PRO A 169 31.07 18.42 5.34
C PRO A 169 31.23 16.93 5.01
N ARG A 170 30.11 16.21 4.82
CA ARG A 170 30.09 14.77 4.47
C ARG A 170 30.15 14.52 2.97
N GLY A 171 29.95 15.55 2.16
CA GLY A 171 29.96 15.46 0.71
C GLY A 171 31.35 15.23 0.11
N PRO A 172 31.44 15.07 -1.21
CA PRO A 172 32.68 14.78 -1.92
C PRO A 172 33.78 15.84 -1.77
N ILE A 173 33.41 17.11 -1.59
CA ILE A 173 34.33 18.23 -1.38
C ILE A 173 34.75 18.29 0.09
N GLY A 174 33.79 18.33 1.02
CA GLY A 174 34.05 18.46 2.45
C GLY A 174 34.91 17.33 3.01
N THR A 175 34.68 16.09 2.56
CA THR A 175 35.48 14.93 2.98
C THR A 175 36.92 15.02 2.46
N ALA A 176 37.12 15.39 1.20
CA ALA A 176 38.45 15.56 0.63
C ALA A 176 39.23 16.68 1.34
N LEU A 177 38.57 17.79 1.70
CA LEU A 177 39.18 18.85 2.51
C LEU A 177 39.54 18.38 3.91
N LYS A 178 38.70 17.57 4.56
CA LYS A 178 38.98 16.97 5.87
C LYS A 178 40.20 16.04 5.86
N GLU A 179 40.40 15.34 4.75
CA GLU A 179 41.54 14.44 4.52
C GLU A 179 42.78 15.19 3.98
N ASP A 180 42.75 16.52 3.94
CA ASP A 180 43.80 17.41 3.39
C ASP A 180 44.14 17.15 1.91
N ARG A 181 43.19 16.60 1.14
CA ARG A 181 43.28 16.34 -0.30
C ARG A 181 42.68 17.50 -1.11
N ARG A 182 43.30 18.66 -1.04
CA ARG A 182 42.77 19.91 -1.62
C ARG A 182 42.60 19.86 -3.15
N GLU A 183 43.58 19.32 -3.87
CA GLU A 183 43.51 19.17 -5.34
C GLU A 183 42.35 18.28 -5.77
N LEU A 184 42.09 17.22 -5.02
CA LEU A 184 40.95 16.33 -5.25
C LEU A 184 39.62 17.05 -5.01
N ALA A 185 39.52 17.81 -3.92
CA ALA A 185 38.34 18.62 -3.60
C ALA A 185 38.02 19.62 -4.72
N GLU A 186 39.02 20.34 -5.22
CA GLU A 186 38.89 21.29 -6.33
C GLU A 186 38.51 20.59 -7.65
N THR A 187 39.13 19.45 -7.95
CA THR A 187 38.81 18.65 -9.14
C THR A 187 37.36 18.18 -9.13
N ARG A 188 36.89 17.62 -8.00
CA ARG A 188 35.50 17.16 -7.83
C ARG A 188 34.52 18.32 -7.93
N LEU A 189 34.84 19.48 -7.35
CA LEU A 189 33.99 20.67 -7.44
C LEU A 189 33.88 21.17 -8.89
N LEU A 190 34.99 21.24 -9.63
CA LEU A 190 34.99 21.66 -11.03
C LEU A 190 34.23 20.67 -11.93
N ALA A 191 34.31 19.37 -11.65
CA ALA A 191 33.52 18.36 -12.36
C ALA A 191 32.01 18.58 -12.14
N LEU A 192 31.58 18.83 -10.91
CA LEU A 192 30.18 19.18 -10.62
C LEU A 192 29.79 20.51 -11.28
N LYS A 193 30.68 21.52 -11.27
CA LYS A 193 30.44 22.82 -11.90
C LYS A 193 30.23 22.65 -13.42
N GLY A 194 30.99 21.77 -14.07
CA GLY A 194 30.81 21.44 -15.48
C GLY A 194 29.44 20.80 -15.79
N LEU A 195 28.87 20.03 -14.85
CA LEU A 195 27.58 19.35 -15.01
C LEU A 195 26.38 20.25 -14.72
N PHE A 196 26.47 21.11 -13.70
CA PHE A 196 25.33 21.88 -13.18
C PHE A 196 25.41 23.38 -13.49
N GLY A 197 26.60 23.92 -13.80
CA GLY A 197 26.79 25.34 -14.11
C GLY A 197 26.38 26.24 -12.93
N ASP A 198 25.48 27.18 -13.19
CA ASP A 198 24.89 28.12 -12.22
C ASP A 198 23.86 27.48 -11.26
N ARG A 199 23.69 26.15 -11.35
CA ARG A 199 22.79 25.35 -10.51
C ARG A 199 23.56 24.49 -9.49
N LEU A 200 24.85 24.75 -9.31
CA LEU A 200 25.67 24.15 -8.25
C LEU A 200 25.83 25.13 -7.09
N TYR A 201 25.55 24.67 -5.87
CA TYR A 201 25.71 25.45 -4.65
C TYR A 201 26.64 24.72 -3.67
N VAL A 202 27.61 25.44 -3.12
CA VAL A 202 28.50 24.92 -2.08
C VAL A 202 27.77 24.97 -0.74
N GLU A 203 27.47 23.80 -0.22
CA GLU A 203 26.65 23.63 0.97
C GLU A 203 27.47 23.77 2.26
N LEU A 204 26.94 24.55 3.20
CA LEU A 204 27.51 24.80 4.52
C LEU A 204 26.54 24.33 5.61
N GLU A 205 27.08 23.70 6.64
CA GLU A 205 26.32 23.14 7.76
C GLU A 205 27.03 23.44 9.08
N ARG A 206 26.28 23.96 10.06
CA ARG A 206 26.81 24.40 11.37
C ARG A 206 26.14 23.64 12.51
N VAL A 207 26.61 22.43 12.77
CA VAL A 207 26.25 21.64 13.96
C VAL A 207 27.25 21.86 15.10
N SER A 208 26.87 21.54 16.33
CA SER A 208 27.78 21.56 17.48
C SER A 208 29.08 20.80 17.18
N GLY A 209 30.22 21.50 17.26
CA GLY A 209 31.54 20.94 16.98
C GLY A 209 31.94 20.91 15.50
N TYR A 210 31.24 21.64 14.62
CA TYR A 210 31.64 21.76 13.21
C TYR A 210 33.06 22.34 13.06
N ASP A 211 33.76 21.91 12.02
CA ASP A 211 35.13 22.33 11.73
C ASP A 211 35.13 23.65 10.93
N ARG A 212 35.50 24.74 11.62
CA ARG A 212 35.60 26.07 11.02
C ARG A 212 36.67 26.18 9.94
N ALA A 213 37.74 25.39 10.00
CA ALA A 213 38.78 25.41 8.97
C ALA A 213 38.28 24.77 7.67
N ILE A 214 37.47 23.70 7.77
CA ILE A 214 36.82 23.07 6.61
C ILE A 214 35.76 24.00 6.02
N GLU A 215 34.96 24.66 6.85
CA GLU A 215 33.99 25.68 6.38
C GLU A 215 34.70 26.78 5.62
N GLN A 216 35.73 27.40 6.22
CA GLN A 216 36.49 28.47 5.58
C GLN A 216 37.12 28.01 4.26
N SER A 217 37.71 26.81 4.23
CA SER A 217 38.29 26.25 3.00
C SER A 217 37.24 26.01 1.91
N SER A 218 36.02 25.61 2.29
CA SER A 218 34.91 25.45 1.36
C SER A 218 34.42 26.79 0.81
N VAL A 219 34.35 27.82 1.66
CA VAL A 219 34.01 29.20 1.28
C VAL A 219 35.04 29.77 0.31
N ASP A 220 36.33 29.65 0.64
CA ASP A 220 37.42 30.14 -0.21
C ASP A 220 37.40 29.47 -1.60
N LEU A 221 37.11 28.16 -1.63
CA LEU A 221 37.01 27.41 -2.88
C LEU A 221 35.76 27.81 -3.69
N ALA A 222 34.64 28.07 -3.03
CA ALA A 222 33.42 28.57 -3.68
C ALA A 222 33.67 29.94 -4.34
N TYR A 223 34.26 30.88 -3.61
CA TYR A 223 34.55 32.23 -4.12
C TYR A 223 35.60 32.23 -5.22
N ARG A 224 36.65 31.38 -5.12
CA ARG A 224 37.65 31.25 -6.18
C ARG A 224 37.04 30.87 -7.53
N HIS A 225 35.96 30.09 -7.51
CA HIS A 225 35.30 29.57 -8.69
C HIS A 225 33.94 30.20 -8.94
N ASP A 226 33.63 31.36 -8.35
CA ASP A 226 32.36 32.09 -8.54
C ASP A 226 31.12 31.21 -8.32
N LEU A 227 31.14 30.36 -7.29
CA LEU A 227 30.02 29.48 -6.93
C LEU A 227 29.25 30.03 -5.72
N PRO A 228 27.91 29.97 -5.73
CA PRO A 228 27.09 30.42 -4.62
C PRO A 228 27.19 29.47 -3.42
N LEU A 229 27.12 30.05 -2.21
CA LEU A 229 27.00 29.31 -0.96
C LEU A 229 25.54 29.03 -0.61
N VAL A 230 25.26 27.97 0.15
CA VAL A 230 23.92 27.71 0.70
C VAL A 230 24.01 27.09 2.08
N ALA A 231 23.19 27.56 3.02
CA ALA A 231 23.12 27.03 4.37
C ALA A 231 22.06 25.91 4.45
N THR A 232 22.42 24.80 5.09
CA THR A 232 21.50 23.72 5.43
C THR A 232 21.72 23.27 6.89
N ASN A 233 20.79 22.46 7.40
CA ASN A 233 20.85 21.89 8.74
C ASN A 233 20.74 20.35 8.76
N GLU A 234 20.51 19.74 7.59
CA GLU A 234 20.29 18.30 7.40
C GLU A 234 19.44 17.67 8.52
N ALA A 235 18.15 18.00 8.55
CA ALA A 235 17.27 17.60 9.66
C ALA A 235 16.80 16.15 9.56
N PHE A 236 16.90 15.38 10.65
CA PHE A 236 16.46 13.97 10.73
C PHE A 236 15.35 13.73 11.75
N PHE A 237 15.23 14.58 12.77
CA PHE A 237 14.26 14.44 13.87
C PHE A 237 13.62 15.79 14.23
N PHE A 238 12.55 15.78 15.02
CA PHE A 238 11.69 16.96 15.18
C PHE A 238 12.27 17.97 16.17
N SER A 239 12.60 17.55 17.39
CA SER A 239 13.17 18.44 18.41
C SER A 239 14.46 17.88 19.00
N ARG A 240 15.22 18.72 19.71
CA ARG A 240 16.50 18.32 20.30
C ARG A 240 16.36 17.16 21.30
N GLU A 241 15.22 17.06 21.98
CA GLU A 241 14.88 16.02 22.95
C GLU A 241 14.61 14.65 22.30
N ASP A 242 14.48 14.59 20.97
CA ASP A 242 14.30 13.35 20.22
C ASP A 242 15.64 12.68 19.84
N TYR A 243 16.77 13.33 20.14
CA TYR A 243 18.11 12.85 19.80
C TYR A 243 18.38 11.42 20.28
N GLU A 244 18.12 11.11 21.56
CA GLU A 244 18.38 9.77 22.12
C GLU A 244 17.56 8.67 21.42
N ALA A 245 16.31 8.98 21.05
CA ALA A 245 15.48 8.03 20.32
C ALA A 245 15.98 7.84 18.88
N HIS A 246 16.39 8.92 18.22
CA HIS A 246 17.01 8.86 16.90
C HIS A 246 18.35 8.11 16.93
N ASP A 247 19.15 8.28 17.97
CA ASP A 247 20.42 7.56 18.15
C ASP A 247 20.19 6.04 18.32
N ALA A 248 19.15 5.65 19.05
CA ALA A 248 18.68 4.27 19.11
C ALA A 248 18.20 3.76 17.73
N LEU A 249 17.55 4.59 16.91
CA LEU A 249 17.15 4.25 15.54
C LEU A 249 18.35 3.93 14.65
N ILE A 250 19.42 4.74 14.70
CA ILE A 250 20.67 4.47 13.97
C ILE A 250 21.32 3.18 14.46
N ALA A 251 21.35 2.92 15.77
CA ALA A 251 21.85 1.65 16.30
C ALA A 251 21.02 0.45 15.81
N ILE A 252 19.70 0.61 15.65
CA ILE A 252 18.83 -0.42 15.05
C ILE A 252 19.23 -0.65 13.59
N ALA A 253 19.44 0.41 12.82
CA ALA A 253 19.82 0.35 11.40
C ALA A 253 21.14 -0.40 11.17
N GLU A 254 22.15 -0.12 11.99
CA GLU A 254 23.49 -0.73 11.88
C GLU A 254 23.58 -2.13 12.51
N GLY A 255 22.51 -2.61 13.15
CA GLY A 255 22.57 -3.83 13.95
C GLY A 255 23.53 -3.74 15.15
N SER A 256 23.83 -2.52 15.61
CA SER A 256 24.73 -2.24 16.74
C SER A 256 23.94 -2.02 18.04
N VAL A 257 24.60 -1.51 19.08
CA VAL A 257 24.01 -1.17 20.38
C VAL A 257 24.35 0.27 20.72
N VAL A 258 23.50 0.94 21.50
CA VAL A 258 23.67 2.37 21.82
C VAL A 258 25.01 2.63 22.52
N ALA A 259 25.43 1.69 23.38
CA ALA A 259 26.68 1.75 24.14
C ALA A 259 27.97 1.56 23.31
N ALA A 260 27.89 1.20 22.02
CA ALA A 260 29.08 0.99 21.20
C ALA A 260 29.73 2.32 20.80
N ASP A 261 31.01 2.52 21.13
CA ASP A 261 31.73 3.79 20.91
C ASP A 261 31.98 4.11 19.42
N ASN A 262 32.41 3.10 18.65
CA ASN A 262 32.78 3.26 17.23
C ASN A 262 31.60 2.95 16.29
N ARG A 263 30.54 3.76 16.36
CA ARG A 263 29.37 3.66 15.48
C ARG A 263 28.98 5.00 14.90
N ARG A 264 28.15 5.03 13.84
CA ARG A 264 27.63 6.29 13.32
C ARG A 264 26.72 6.92 14.36
N ARG A 265 26.96 8.21 14.63
CA ARG A 265 26.11 9.06 15.47
C ARG A 265 25.94 10.39 14.75
N LEU A 266 24.75 10.95 14.84
CA LEU A 266 24.51 12.33 14.43
C LEU A 266 24.72 13.26 15.63
N SER A 267 24.75 14.57 15.37
CA SER A 267 24.70 15.59 16.43
C SER A 267 23.26 15.81 16.93
N PRO A 268 23.05 16.20 18.21
CA PRO A 268 21.75 16.67 18.71
C PRO A 268 21.18 17.86 17.95
N ASP A 269 21.99 18.53 17.13
CA ASP A 269 21.64 19.73 16.37
C ASP A 269 20.92 19.46 15.04
N HIS A 270 20.78 18.19 14.63
CA HIS A 270 20.04 17.77 13.43
C HIS A 270 18.52 17.67 13.64
N PHE A 271 17.98 18.41 14.61
CA PHE A 271 16.54 18.59 14.72
C PHE A 271 16.04 19.63 13.70
N LEU A 272 14.75 19.64 13.40
CA LEU A 272 14.15 20.61 12.48
C LEU A 272 14.11 22.02 13.11
N ARG A 273 15.17 22.82 12.87
CA ARG A 273 15.32 24.17 13.42
C ARG A 273 14.29 25.17 12.89
N SER A 274 14.05 26.22 13.66
CA SER A 274 13.27 27.37 13.19
C SER A 274 14.07 28.23 12.20
N GLN A 275 13.37 28.97 11.34
CA GLN A 275 13.97 29.95 10.43
C GLN A 275 14.81 30.98 11.20
N ALA A 276 14.31 31.44 12.35
CA ALA A 276 14.98 32.43 13.18
C ALA A 276 16.31 31.91 13.77
N ASP A 277 16.36 30.63 14.14
CA ASP A 277 17.60 30.01 14.63
C ASP A 277 18.63 29.87 13.52
N MET A 278 18.22 29.49 12.32
CA MET A 278 19.10 29.40 11.15
C MET A 278 19.64 30.77 10.73
N ALA A 279 18.78 31.79 10.68
CA ALA A 279 19.19 33.16 10.38
C ALA A 279 20.21 33.71 11.42
N ARG A 280 20.05 33.34 12.70
CA ARG A 280 21.02 33.71 13.75
C ARG A 280 22.34 32.96 13.63
N LEU A 281 22.28 31.67 13.25
CA LEU A 281 23.44 30.79 13.13
C LEU A 281 24.38 31.19 11.99
N PHE A 282 23.85 31.78 10.91
CA PHE A 282 24.59 32.24 9.73
C PHE A 282 24.56 33.76 9.57
N ALA A 283 24.43 34.51 10.67
CA ALA A 283 24.35 35.98 10.61
C ALA A 283 25.59 36.65 9.97
N ASP A 284 26.74 35.99 10.04
CA ASP A 284 28.02 36.35 9.42
C ASP A 284 28.13 35.99 7.93
N LEU A 285 27.31 35.05 7.44
CA LEU A 285 27.23 34.65 6.03
C LEU A 285 25.77 34.79 5.50
N PRO A 286 25.26 36.02 5.35
CA PRO A 286 23.93 36.34 4.82
C PRO A 286 23.49 35.55 3.60
N GLU A 287 24.37 35.49 2.60
CA GLU A 287 24.13 34.93 1.28
C GLU A 287 23.81 33.44 1.32
N ALA A 288 24.38 32.70 2.28
CA ALA A 288 24.09 31.29 2.45
C ALA A 288 22.62 31.07 2.86
N ILE A 289 22.04 31.98 3.64
CA ILE A 289 20.62 31.98 4.01
C ILE A 289 19.77 32.49 2.84
N ASP A 290 20.13 33.61 2.23
CA ASP A 290 19.36 34.24 1.15
C ASP A 290 19.25 33.29 -0.08
N ASN A 291 20.30 32.52 -0.37
CA ASN A 291 20.28 31.53 -1.45
C ASN A 291 19.32 30.35 -1.20
N THR A 292 18.90 30.09 0.05
CA THR A 292 17.84 29.10 0.31
C THR A 292 16.50 29.51 -0.29
N VAL A 293 16.21 30.81 -0.23
CA VAL A 293 15.01 31.42 -0.82
C VAL A 293 15.14 31.47 -2.34
N GLU A 294 16.33 31.82 -2.84
CA GLU A 294 16.63 31.85 -4.27
C GLU A 294 16.41 30.48 -4.94
N ILE A 295 16.92 29.40 -4.33
CA ILE A 295 16.69 28.03 -4.80
C ILE A 295 15.21 27.68 -4.79
N ALA A 296 14.49 28.02 -3.72
CA ALA A 296 13.06 27.77 -3.64
C ALA A 296 12.27 28.52 -4.74
N LEU A 297 12.67 29.74 -5.07
CA LEU A 297 12.08 30.52 -6.18
C LEU A 297 12.37 29.91 -7.54
N ARG A 298 13.52 29.24 -7.72
CA ARG A 298 13.84 28.47 -8.94
C ARG A 298 13.01 27.19 -9.08
N CYS A 299 12.46 26.67 -7.99
CA CYS A 299 11.70 25.41 -7.99
C CYS A 299 10.24 25.62 -8.38
N SER A 300 9.90 25.38 -9.64
CA SER A 300 8.57 25.64 -10.20
C SER A 300 7.68 24.41 -10.35
N TYR A 301 8.14 23.21 -9.95
CA TYR A 301 7.42 21.96 -10.18
C TYR A 301 7.39 21.04 -8.96
N TYR A 302 6.29 20.29 -8.85
CA TYR A 302 6.11 19.19 -7.90
C TYR A 302 5.23 18.10 -8.56
N PRO A 303 5.34 16.83 -8.13
CA PRO A 303 4.57 15.73 -8.68
C PRO A 303 3.08 15.87 -8.37
N LYS A 304 2.25 15.73 -9.40
CA LYS A 304 0.79 15.88 -9.34
C LYS A 304 0.09 14.54 -9.50
N THR A 305 -1.17 14.48 -9.08
CA THR A 305 -2.05 13.36 -9.41
C THR A 305 -2.33 13.32 -10.91
N ARG A 306 -2.37 12.12 -11.49
CA ARG A 306 -2.66 11.93 -12.92
C ARG A 306 -3.97 11.18 -13.09
N ASN A 307 -4.63 11.42 -14.22
CA ASN A 307 -5.70 10.53 -14.66
C ASN A 307 -5.12 9.14 -14.96
N PRO A 308 -5.93 8.08 -14.84
CA PRO A 308 -5.52 6.73 -15.18
C PRO A 308 -4.86 6.63 -16.56
N ILE A 309 -3.71 5.97 -16.60
CA ILE A 309 -2.93 5.64 -17.79
C ILE A 309 -3.16 4.15 -18.04
N LEU A 310 -4.08 3.85 -18.95
CA LEU A 310 -4.38 2.48 -19.33
C LEU A 310 -3.31 1.96 -20.29
N PRO A 311 -2.78 0.74 -20.09
CA PRO A 311 -1.95 0.11 -21.10
C PRO A 311 -2.80 -0.21 -22.33
N ARG A 312 -2.19 -0.13 -23.51
CA ARG A 312 -2.88 -0.47 -24.77
C ARG A 312 -2.83 -1.97 -25.01
N PHE A 313 -3.99 -2.59 -25.25
CA PHE A 313 -4.11 -4.00 -25.61
C PHE A 313 -3.87 -4.23 -27.11
N ALA A 314 -4.49 -3.41 -27.95
CA ALA A 314 -4.35 -3.43 -29.40
C ALA A 314 -3.97 -2.04 -29.93
N GLY A 315 -3.13 -1.97 -30.96
CA GLY A 315 -2.82 -0.70 -31.64
C GLY A 315 -1.72 0.15 -31.00
N ARG A 316 -0.57 -0.45 -30.65
CA ARG A 316 0.65 0.33 -30.28
C ARG A 316 1.03 1.35 -31.35
N ASP A 317 0.71 1.07 -32.62
CA ASP A 317 1.02 1.92 -33.78
C ASP A 317 -0.11 2.88 -34.20
N VAL A 318 -1.22 2.93 -33.46
CA VAL A 318 -2.34 3.84 -33.77
C VAL A 318 -2.06 5.22 -33.15
N ALA A 319 -1.86 6.22 -34.01
CA ALA A 319 -1.58 7.61 -33.61
C ALA A 319 -2.75 8.29 -32.88
N ASP A 320 -3.99 7.80 -33.09
CA ASP A 320 -5.22 8.32 -32.51
C ASP A 320 -5.70 7.46 -31.33
N ALA A 321 -5.79 8.07 -30.14
CA ALA A 321 -6.20 7.41 -28.91
C ALA A 321 -7.69 6.98 -28.93
N ASP A 322 -8.58 7.76 -29.56
CA ASP A 322 -10.00 7.43 -29.60
C ASP A 322 -10.28 6.29 -30.60
N ALA A 323 -9.53 6.23 -31.70
CA ALA A 323 -9.57 5.10 -32.62
C ALA A 323 -9.12 3.78 -31.95
N ALA A 324 -8.09 3.84 -31.11
CA ALA A 324 -7.62 2.68 -30.35
C ALA A 324 -8.68 2.17 -29.36
N VAL A 325 -9.31 3.06 -28.58
CA VAL A 325 -10.39 2.69 -27.65
C VAL A 325 -11.56 2.05 -28.38
N LYS A 326 -11.93 2.55 -29.56
CA LYS A 326 -13.01 1.97 -30.37
C LYS A 326 -12.66 0.57 -30.89
N ALA A 327 -11.41 0.35 -31.31
CA ALA A 327 -10.94 -0.97 -31.73
C ALA A 327 -10.95 -1.96 -30.56
N GLU A 328 -10.53 -1.55 -29.37
CA GLU A 328 -10.62 -2.36 -28.15
C GLU A 328 -12.07 -2.65 -27.74
N ALA A 329 -12.98 -1.68 -27.88
CA ALA A 329 -14.41 -1.89 -27.62
C ALA A 329 -15.02 -2.97 -28.53
N GLN A 330 -14.70 -2.89 -29.83
CA GLN A 330 -15.17 -3.88 -30.81
C GLN A 330 -14.61 -5.28 -30.53
N GLU A 331 -13.32 -5.37 -30.19
CA GLU A 331 -12.71 -6.66 -29.86
C GLU A 331 -13.26 -7.24 -28.55
N LEU A 332 -13.49 -6.41 -27.52
CA LEU A 332 -14.13 -6.85 -26.29
C LEU A 332 -15.54 -7.37 -26.54
N ALA A 333 -16.36 -6.63 -27.30
CA ALA A 333 -17.72 -7.03 -27.64
C ALA A 333 -17.73 -8.38 -28.36
N ARG A 334 -16.87 -8.56 -29.36
CA ARG A 334 -16.72 -9.83 -30.09
C ARG A 334 -16.38 -10.99 -29.15
N GLN A 335 -15.34 -10.84 -28.32
CA GLN A 335 -14.94 -11.88 -27.37
C GLN A 335 -16.01 -12.17 -26.32
N ALA A 336 -16.76 -11.16 -25.88
CA ALA A 336 -17.79 -11.30 -24.87
C ALA A 336 -19.04 -12.03 -25.42
N HIS A 337 -19.48 -11.73 -26.65
CA HIS A 337 -20.58 -12.47 -27.28
C HIS A 337 -20.22 -13.94 -27.53
N GLU A 338 -19.07 -14.20 -28.17
CA GLU A 338 -18.60 -15.57 -28.41
C GLU A 338 -18.39 -16.35 -27.11
N GLY A 339 -17.84 -15.68 -26.10
CA GLY A 339 -17.61 -16.26 -24.78
C GLY A 339 -18.90 -16.58 -24.03
N LEU A 340 -19.93 -15.73 -24.13
CA LEU A 340 -21.25 -15.99 -23.53
C LEU A 340 -21.90 -17.22 -24.19
N ASP A 341 -21.89 -17.31 -25.51
CA ASP A 341 -22.45 -18.46 -26.23
C ASP A 341 -21.74 -19.76 -25.82
N ALA A 342 -20.41 -19.74 -25.67
CA ALA A 342 -19.64 -20.88 -25.18
C ALA A 342 -19.98 -21.26 -23.72
N ARG A 343 -20.14 -20.27 -22.83
CA ARG A 343 -20.54 -20.50 -21.43
C ARG A 343 -21.93 -21.11 -21.33
N LEU A 344 -22.89 -20.60 -22.10
CA LEU A 344 -24.26 -21.12 -22.12
C LEU A 344 -24.32 -22.54 -22.70
N ALA A 345 -23.50 -22.84 -23.71
CA ALA A 345 -23.39 -24.19 -24.26
C ALA A 345 -22.79 -25.20 -23.26
N ALA A 346 -21.82 -24.77 -22.45
CA ALA A 346 -21.14 -25.62 -21.48
C ALA A 346 -21.93 -25.81 -20.17
N HIS A 347 -22.50 -24.74 -19.62
CA HIS A 347 -23.09 -24.74 -18.27
C HIS A 347 -24.62 -24.70 -18.28
N GLY A 348 -25.24 -24.41 -19.43
CA GLY A 348 -26.68 -24.16 -19.52
C GLY A 348 -27.11 -22.79 -19.01
N LEU A 349 -28.42 -22.56 -19.01
CA LEU A 349 -29.03 -21.33 -18.49
C LEU A 349 -29.33 -21.49 -16.99
N THR A 350 -29.16 -20.41 -16.23
CA THR A 350 -29.68 -20.37 -14.85
C THR A 350 -31.20 -20.56 -14.86
N PRO A 351 -31.77 -21.43 -14.00
CA PRO A 351 -33.21 -21.64 -13.93
C PRO A 351 -33.98 -20.31 -13.72
N GLY A 352 -35.00 -20.08 -14.55
CA GLY A 352 -35.79 -18.85 -14.52
C GLY A 352 -35.28 -17.70 -15.39
N TYR A 353 -34.12 -17.85 -16.04
CA TYR A 353 -33.58 -16.87 -16.98
C TYR A 353 -33.63 -17.36 -18.43
N THR A 354 -33.83 -16.43 -19.37
CA THR A 354 -33.79 -16.70 -20.82
C THR A 354 -32.45 -16.26 -21.42
N ALA A 355 -32.07 -16.84 -22.57
CA ALA A 355 -30.87 -16.42 -23.29
C ALA A 355 -30.90 -14.93 -23.67
N ASP A 356 -32.08 -14.38 -23.95
CA ASP A 356 -32.27 -12.97 -24.26
C ASP A 356 -31.94 -12.08 -23.06
N GLN A 357 -32.33 -12.46 -21.83
CA GLN A 357 -31.96 -11.72 -20.63
C GLN A 357 -30.44 -11.69 -20.38
N TYR A 358 -29.74 -12.77 -20.70
CA TYR A 358 -28.27 -12.77 -20.67
C TYR A 358 -27.70 -11.78 -21.71
N ARG A 359 -28.23 -11.78 -22.94
CA ARG A 359 -27.76 -10.88 -24.00
C ARG A 359 -28.05 -9.42 -23.69
N GLU A 360 -29.25 -9.10 -23.20
CA GLU A 360 -29.61 -7.74 -22.77
C GLU A 360 -28.67 -7.23 -21.67
N ARG A 361 -28.37 -8.06 -20.67
CA ARG A 361 -27.40 -7.72 -19.62
C ARG A 361 -26.00 -7.52 -20.20
N LEU A 362 -25.57 -8.39 -21.12
CA LEU A 362 -24.26 -8.31 -21.75
C LEU A 362 -24.08 -7.00 -22.52
N ASP A 363 -25.07 -6.64 -23.35
CA ASP A 363 -25.06 -5.43 -24.18
C ASP A 363 -25.08 -4.15 -23.33
N PHE A 364 -25.87 -4.16 -22.25
CA PHE A 364 -25.87 -3.07 -21.28
C PHE A 364 -24.48 -2.86 -20.65
N GLU A 365 -23.86 -3.94 -20.16
CA GLU A 365 -22.53 -3.87 -19.57
C GLU A 365 -21.47 -3.40 -20.57
N LEU A 366 -21.47 -3.94 -21.79
CA LEU A 366 -20.56 -3.52 -22.86
C LEU A 366 -20.70 -2.03 -23.18
N GLY A 367 -21.93 -1.52 -23.26
CA GLY A 367 -22.20 -0.10 -23.48
C GLY A 367 -21.67 0.79 -22.36
N VAL A 368 -21.78 0.36 -21.10
CA VAL A 368 -21.20 1.10 -19.96
C VAL A 368 -19.66 1.07 -20.01
N ILE A 369 -19.07 -0.08 -20.28
CA ILE A 369 -17.60 -0.25 -20.37
C ILE A 369 -17.01 0.63 -21.48
N GLU A 370 -17.64 0.66 -22.66
CA GLU A 370 -17.23 1.51 -23.78
C GLU A 370 -17.33 3.00 -23.41
N LYS A 371 -18.47 3.43 -22.85
CA LYS A 371 -18.69 4.82 -22.43
C LYS A 371 -17.64 5.30 -21.40
N MET A 372 -17.21 4.41 -20.51
CA MET A 372 -16.20 4.70 -19.49
C MET A 372 -14.75 4.50 -19.95
N LYS A 373 -14.52 4.10 -21.20
CA LYS A 373 -13.20 3.86 -21.81
C LYS A 373 -12.37 2.77 -21.10
N TYR A 374 -13.02 1.71 -20.61
CA TYR A 374 -12.35 0.54 -20.03
C TYR A 374 -12.26 -0.75 -20.89
N PRO A 375 -12.55 -0.79 -22.21
CA PRO A 375 -12.41 -2.04 -22.97
C PRO A 375 -11.01 -2.67 -22.91
N GLY A 376 -9.94 -1.88 -23.09
CA GLY A 376 -8.56 -2.37 -23.01
C GLY A 376 -8.23 -3.01 -21.67
N TYR A 377 -8.75 -2.47 -20.56
CA TYR A 377 -8.55 -3.06 -19.23
C TYR A 377 -9.14 -4.46 -19.12
N PHE A 378 -10.39 -4.66 -19.57
CA PHE A 378 -11.02 -5.98 -19.59
C PHE A 378 -10.27 -6.95 -20.51
N LEU A 379 -9.80 -6.49 -21.67
CA LEU A 379 -9.03 -7.32 -22.59
C LEU A 379 -7.69 -7.77 -22.01
N ILE A 380 -6.96 -6.86 -21.35
CA ILE A 380 -5.71 -7.19 -20.65
C ILE A 380 -5.94 -8.26 -19.59
N VAL A 381 -6.98 -8.08 -18.77
CA VAL A 381 -7.32 -9.03 -17.70
C VAL A 381 -7.73 -10.39 -18.26
N ALA A 382 -8.63 -10.40 -19.24
CA ALA A 382 -9.07 -11.62 -19.91
C ALA A 382 -7.90 -12.38 -20.53
N ASP A 383 -6.94 -11.66 -21.13
CA ASP A 383 -5.83 -12.25 -21.85
C ASP A 383 -4.90 -13.09 -20.97
N PHE A 384 -4.38 -12.54 -19.86
CA PHE A 384 -3.48 -13.31 -19.01
C PHE A 384 -4.22 -14.42 -18.24
N ILE A 385 -5.52 -14.27 -17.98
CA ILE A 385 -6.35 -15.35 -17.39
C ILE A 385 -6.56 -16.49 -18.39
N LYS A 386 -6.94 -16.17 -19.64
CA LYS A 386 -7.06 -17.17 -20.72
C LYS A 386 -5.75 -17.90 -20.94
N TRP A 387 -4.63 -17.17 -20.96
CA TRP A 387 -3.31 -17.76 -21.06
C TRP A 387 -3.01 -18.70 -19.87
N ALA A 388 -3.25 -18.25 -18.64
CA ALA A 388 -3.03 -19.06 -17.44
C ALA A 388 -3.84 -20.37 -17.48
N LYS A 389 -5.13 -20.29 -17.79
CA LYS A 389 -6.01 -21.46 -17.95
C LYS A 389 -5.51 -22.40 -19.06
N ALA A 390 -5.07 -21.87 -20.20
CA ALA A 390 -4.50 -22.66 -21.30
C ALA A 390 -3.18 -23.37 -20.93
N GLN A 391 -2.39 -22.81 -20.01
CA GLN A 391 -1.18 -23.45 -19.45
C GLN A 391 -1.48 -24.40 -18.28
N GLY A 392 -2.76 -24.65 -17.98
CA GLY A 392 -3.18 -25.47 -16.83
C GLY A 392 -2.79 -24.86 -15.48
N ILE A 393 -2.71 -23.52 -15.39
CA ILE A 393 -2.50 -22.80 -14.13
C ILE A 393 -3.88 -22.54 -13.52
N PRO A 394 -4.16 -23.03 -12.30
CA PRO A 394 -5.42 -22.74 -11.61
C PRO A 394 -5.59 -21.25 -11.35
N VAL A 395 -6.75 -20.73 -11.73
CA VAL A 395 -7.21 -19.37 -11.45
C VAL A 395 -8.46 -19.47 -10.60
N GLY A 396 -8.57 -18.63 -9.58
CA GLY A 396 -9.76 -18.58 -8.73
C GLY A 396 -10.97 -18.05 -9.49
N PRO A 397 -12.18 -18.26 -8.95
CA PRO A 397 -13.43 -17.92 -9.64
C PRO A 397 -13.69 -16.41 -9.81
N GLY A 398 -12.78 -15.57 -9.30
CA GLY A 398 -12.87 -14.11 -9.25
C GLY A 398 -12.96 -13.61 -7.80
N ARG A 399 -12.53 -12.38 -7.54
CA ARG A 399 -12.66 -11.75 -6.21
C ARG A 399 -13.23 -10.34 -6.34
N GLY A 400 -13.80 -9.86 -5.24
CA GLY A 400 -14.25 -8.48 -5.11
C GLY A 400 -15.60 -8.29 -5.79
N SER A 401 -15.86 -7.12 -6.34
CA SER A 401 -17.10 -6.88 -7.09
C SER A 401 -17.05 -7.38 -8.54
N GLY A 402 -15.88 -7.76 -9.07
CA GLY A 402 -15.73 -8.20 -10.47
C GLY A 402 -16.62 -9.38 -10.86
N ALA A 403 -16.94 -10.27 -9.90
CA ALA A 403 -17.88 -11.38 -10.09
C ALA A 403 -19.31 -10.94 -10.44
N GLY A 404 -19.68 -9.68 -10.24
CA GLY A 404 -20.98 -9.13 -10.65
C GLY A 404 -21.10 -8.76 -12.13
N SER A 405 -20.02 -8.86 -12.92
CA SER A 405 -20.03 -8.56 -14.36
C SER A 405 -20.25 -9.80 -15.21
N LEU A 406 -21.29 -9.76 -16.05
CA LEU A 406 -21.52 -10.78 -17.06
C LEU A 406 -20.47 -10.73 -18.17
N VAL A 407 -19.94 -9.55 -18.51
CA VAL A 407 -18.80 -9.42 -19.43
C VAL A 407 -17.56 -10.13 -18.87
N ALA A 408 -17.29 -10.02 -17.57
CA ALA A 408 -16.20 -10.73 -16.93
C ALA A 408 -16.38 -12.26 -16.97
N TYR A 409 -17.61 -12.75 -16.73
CA TYR A 409 -17.94 -14.17 -16.83
C TYR A 409 -17.78 -14.72 -18.26
N ALA A 410 -18.33 -13.98 -19.24
CA ALA A 410 -18.27 -14.34 -20.65
C ALA A 410 -16.84 -14.34 -21.20
N THR A 411 -16.01 -13.40 -20.76
CA THR A 411 -14.59 -13.31 -21.17
C THR A 411 -13.66 -14.19 -20.32
N THR A 412 -14.20 -15.09 -19.50
CA THR A 412 -13.48 -16.04 -18.62
C THR A 412 -12.67 -15.44 -17.48
N ILE A 413 -12.80 -14.13 -17.25
CA ILE A 413 -12.18 -13.42 -16.12
C ILE A 413 -12.70 -13.97 -14.79
N THR A 414 -14.01 -14.21 -14.72
CA THR A 414 -14.67 -14.85 -13.58
C THR A 414 -15.27 -16.19 -14.02
N ASP A 415 -15.46 -17.09 -13.05
CA ASP A 415 -16.12 -18.40 -13.26
C ASP A 415 -17.46 -18.48 -12.50
N ILE A 416 -17.96 -17.36 -11.99
CA ILE A 416 -19.26 -17.24 -11.32
C ILE A 416 -20.27 -16.65 -12.29
N ASP A 417 -21.38 -17.35 -12.52
CA ASP A 417 -22.54 -16.78 -13.23
C ASP A 417 -23.21 -15.72 -12.32
N PRO A 418 -23.15 -14.42 -12.69
CA PRO A 418 -23.73 -13.37 -11.86
C PRO A 418 -25.25 -13.48 -11.73
N LEU A 419 -25.96 -14.07 -12.70
CA LEU A 419 -27.42 -14.20 -12.64
C LEU A 419 -27.85 -15.31 -11.67
N ARG A 420 -27.05 -16.39 -11.52
CA ARG A 420 -27.32 -17.48 -10.56
C ARG A 420 -27.36 -16.98 -9.11
N PHE A 421 -26.51 -16.01 -8.77
CA PHE A 421 -26.37 -15.51 -7.41
C PHE A 421 -26.95 -14.09 -7.23
N SER A 422 -27.65 -13.55 -8.24
CA SER A 422 -28.21 -12.19 -8.24
C SER A 422 -27.16 -11.11 -7.94
N LEU A 423 -26.00 -11.21 -8.60
CA LEU A 423 -24.88 -10.27 -8.47
C LEU A 423 -25.06 -9.05 -9.39
N LEU A 424 -24.69 -7.87 -8.88
CA LEU A 424 -24.95 -6.58 -9.52
C LEU A 424 -23.71 -6.03 -10.22
N PHE A 425 -23.85 -5.61 -11.47
CA PHE A 425 -22.76 -5.01 -12.25
C PHE A 425 -22.44 -3.59 -11.77
N GLU A 426 -23.45 -2.81 -11.41
CA GLU A 426 -23.30 -1.42 -10.97
C GLU A 426 -22.54 -1.32 -9.65
N ARG A 427 -22.51 -2.41 -8.87
CA ARG A 427 -21.68 -2.53 -7.68
C ARG A 427 -20.20 -2.68 -8.03
N PHE A 428 -19.88 -3.21 -9.21
CA PHE A 428 -18.54 -3.26 -9.77
C PHE A 428 -18.18 -1.97 -10.50
N LEU A 429 -18.97 -1.62 -11.51
CA LEU A 429 -18.75 -0.46 -12.36
C LEU A 429 -20.03 0.38 -12.43
N ASN A 430 -20.03 1.49 -11.71
CA ASN A 430 -21.18 2.39 -11.63
C ASN A 430 -21.12 3.44 -12.75
N PRO A 431 -22.10 3.49 -13.69
CA PRO A 431 -22.11 4.47 -14.77
C PRO A 431 -22.21 5.93 -14.30
N ASP A 432 -22.77 6.17 -13.12
CA ASP A 432 -22.94 7.52 -12.54
C ASP A 432 -21.69 7.99 -11.77
N ARG A 433 -20.65 7.14 -11.72
CA ARG A 433 -19.38 7.47 -11.04
C ARG A 433 -18.19 6.99 -11.86
N VAL A 434 -17.36 7.95 -12.28
CA VAL A 434 -16.05 7.63 -12.86
C VAL A 434 -15.14 7.09 -11.74
N SER A 435 -14.99 5.77 -11.71
CA SER A 435 -13.95 5.09 -10.94
C SER A 435 -13.37 3.93 -11.71
N MET A 436 -12.11 3.63 -11.40
CA MET A 436 -11.41 2.53 -12.03
C MET A 436 -11.99 1.19 -11.56
N PRO A 437 -12.29 0.26 -12.48
CA PRO A 437 -12.58 -1.13 -12.14
C PRO A 437 -11.31 -1.80 -11.57
N ASP A 438 -11.50 -2.71 -10.61
CA ASP A 438 -10.42 -3.44 -9.95
C ASP A 438 -10.79 -4.92 -9.90
N PHE A 439 -10.18 -5.72 -10.78
CA PHE A 439 -10.25 -7.17 -10.74
C PHE A 439 -9.15 -7.69 -9.82
N ASP A 440 -9.58 -8.19 -8.66
CA ASP A 440 -8.76 -8.99 -7.78
C ASP A 440 -8.71 -10.43 -8.34
N ILE A 441 -7.52 -10.94 -8.67
CA ILE A 441 -7.38 -12.25 -9.33
C ILE A 441 -6.50 -13.16 -8.49
N ASP A 442 -7.04 -14.34 -8.19
CA ASP A 442 -6.36 -15.37 -7.43
C ASP A 442 -5.73 -16.37 -8.39
N PHE A 443 -4.43 -16.62 -8.25
CA PHE A 443 -3.68 -17.69 -8.92
C PHE A 443 -3.22 -18.72 -7.91
N CYS A 444 -2.93 -19.95 -8.36
CA CYS A 444 -2.20 -20.87 -7.49
C CYS A 444 -0.83 -20.29 -7.10
N GLN A 445 -0.42 -20.54 -5.86
CA GLN A 445 0.81 -19.97 -5.32
C GLN A 445 2.05 -20.40 -6.11
N ASP A 446 2.10 -21.66 -6.54
CA ASP A 446 3.31 -22.28 -7.11
C ASP A 446 3.64 -21.78 -8.52
N ARG A 447 2.63 -21.44 -9.31
CA ARG A 447 2.79 -21.09 -10.75
C ARG A 447 2.42 -19.65 -11.08
N ARG A 448 2.14 -18.82 -10.07
CA ARG A 448 1.81 -17.40 -10.27
C ARG A 448 2.91 -16.64 -11.03
N GLU A 449 4.17 -16.94 -10.74
CA GLU A 449 5.31 -16.30 -11.42
C GLU A 449 5.30 -16.50 -12.93
N GLU A 450 4.78 -17.63 -13.43
CA GLU A 450 4.68 -17.89 -14.88
C GLU A 450 3.77 -16.87 -15.56
N VAL A 451 2.65 -16.52 -14.91
CA VAL A 451 1.70 -15.50 -15.40
C VAL A 451 2.34 -14.11 -15.39
N ILE A 452 3.10 -13.79 -14.33
CA ILE A 452 3.83 -12.52 -14.23
C ILE A 452 4.85 -12.41 -15.39
N ARG A 453 5.60 -13.48 -15.65
CA ARG A 453 6.57 -13.52 -16.75
C ARG A 453 5.89 -13.38 -18.11
N TYR A 454 4.73 -14.01 -18.32
CA TYR A 454 3.93 -13.82 -19.53
C TYR A 454 3.54 -12.35 -19.74
N VAL A 455 3.02 -11.70 -18.69
CA VAL A 455 2.66 -10.28 -18.74
C VAL A 455 3.89 -9.42 -19.05
N GLN A 456 5.04 -9.67 -18.42
CA GLN A 456 6.29 -8.97 -18.73
C GLN A 456 6.74 -9.16 -20.18
N GLN A 457 6.65 -10.38 -20.72
CA GLN A 457 7.01 -10.68 -22.11
C GLN A 457 6.08 -10.00 -23.10
N LYS A 458 4.77 -9.95 -22.81
CA LYS A 458 3.76 -9.38 -23.70
C LYS A 458 3.74 -7.85 -23.67
N TYR A 459 3.78 -7.25 -22.49
CA TYR A 459 3.64 -5.80 -22.34
C TYR A 459 4.97 -5.06 -22.30
N GLY A 460 6.06 -5.75 -21.98
CA GLY A 460 7.43 -5.24 -21.94
C GLY A 460 7.99 -5.24 -20.52
N ARG A 461 9.26 -5.62 -20.39
CA ARG A 461 9.93 -5.80 -19.09
C ARG A 461 10.00 -4.51 -18.28
N ASP A 462 10.21 -3.37 -18.94
CA ASP A 462 10.34 -2.07 -18.29
C ASP A 462 8.98 -1.40 -18.04
N GLN A 463 7.92 -1.91 -18.68
CA GLN A 463 6.54 -1.44 -18.51
C GLN A 463 5.80 -2.14 -17.38
N VAL A 464 6.30 -3.28 -16.90
CA VAL A 464 5.63 -4.11 -15.90
C VAL A 464 6.48 -4.21 -14.64
N GLY A 465 5.91 -3.80 -13.51
CA GLY A 465 6.61 -3.74 -12.22
C GLY A 465 5.71 -4.10 -11.06
N GLN A 466 6.31 -4.47 -9.94
CA GLN A 466 5.58 -4.69 -8.69
C GLN A 466 5.42 -3.39 -7.92
N ILE A 467 4.52 -3.37 -6.94
CA ILE A 467 4.30 -2.22 -6.08
C ILE A 467 5.12 -2.37 -4.80
N ILE A 468 5.78 -1.31 -4.31
CA ILE A 468 6.47 -1.36 -3.01
C ILE A 468 5.49 -1.36 -1.84
N THR A 469 5.93 -1.96 -0.74
CA THR A 469 5.33 -1.86 0.58
C THR A 469 6.39 -1.49 1.59
N PHE A 470 5.99 -0.82 2.66
CA PHE A 470 6.92 -0.44 3.72
C PHE A 470 6.54 -1.17 5.01
N GLY A 471 7.48 -1.95 5.54
CA GLY A 471 7.33 -2.54 6.86
C GLY A 471 7.55 -1.46 7.92
N THR A 472 6.57 -1.23 8.79
CA THR A 472 6.68 -0.25 9.88
C THR A 472 7.13 -0.89 11.19
N LEU A 473 7.71 -0.08 12.08
CA LEU A 473 7.99 -0.45 13.47
C LEU A 473 6.68 -0.51 14.27
N GLN A 474 6.03 -1.68 14.25
CA GLN A 474 4.82 -1.98 15.02
C GLN A 474 5.13 -2.10 16.52
N ALA A 475 4.15 -1.82 17.39
CA ALA A 475 4.30 -1.80 18.86
C ALA A 475 5.15 -2.95 19.45
N ARG A 476 4.86 -4.21 19.08
CA ARG A 476 5.64 -5.37 19.56
C ARG A 476 7.04 -5.45 18.98
N ALA A 477 7.21 -5.07 17.71
CA ALA A 477 8.50 -5.11 17.03
C ALA A 477 9.43 -4.03 17.54
N VAL A 478 8.92 -2.80 17.70
CA VAL A 478 9.70 -1.66 18.21
C VAL A 478 10.19 -1.91 19.65
N LEU A 479 9.37 -2.50 20.53
CA LEU A 479 9.81 -2.90 21.87
C LEU A 479 10.98 -3.90 21.81
N ARG A 480 10.94 -4.86 20.88
CA ARG A 480 12.02 -5.84 20.70
C ARG A 480 13.30 -5.20 20.16
N ASP A 481 13.18 -4.34 19.17
CA ASP A 481 14.34 -3.68 18.56
C ASP A 481 15.00 -2.70 19.52
N VAL A 482 14.22 -1.87 20.22
CA VAL A 482 14.74 -0.93 21.21
C VAL A 482 15.36 -1.70 22.39
N GLY A 483 14.68 -2.73 22.90
CA GLY A 483 15.22 -3.56 23.98
C GLY A 483 16.55 -4.22 23.61
N ARG A 484 16.71 -4.65 22.34
CA ARG A 484 17.97 -5.19 21.82
C ARG A 484 19.09 -4.16 21.83
N VAL A 485 18.85 -2.94 21.32
CA VAL A 485 19.91 -1.91 21.25
C VAL A 485 20.27 -1.31 22.60
N LEU A 486 19.34 -1.36 23.57
CA LEU A 486 19.57 -1.06 24.98
C LEU A 486 20.21 -2.22 25.77
N GLN A 487 20.50 -3.35 25.11
CA GLN A 487 21.09 -4.56 25.72
C GLN A 487 20.26 -5.18 26.85
N MET A 488 18.94 -5.07 26.79
CA MET A 488 18.05 -5.72 27.76
C MET A 488 17.94 -7.24 27.49
N PRO A 489 17.76 -8.07 28.54
CA PRO A 489 17.56 -9.51 28.37
C PRO A 489 16.34 -9.84 27.49
N TYR A 490 16.50 -10.74 26.50
CA TYR A 490 15.43 -11.11 25.56
C TYR A 490 14.15 -11.57 26.26
N GLY A 491 14.26 -12.38 27.33
CA GLY A 491 13.09 -12.88 28.06
C GLY A 491 12.25 -11.77 28.70
N GLN A 492 12.90 -10.72 29.20
CA GLN A 492 12.22 -9.55 29.76
C GLN A 492 11.49 -8.76 28.66
N VAL A 493 12.18 -8.51 27.54
CA VAL A 493 11.63 -7.77 26.40
C VAL A 493 10.48 -8.54 25.75
N ASP A 494 10.58 -9.87 25.61
CA ASP A 494 9.50 -10.70 25.08
C ASP A 494 8.27 -10.68 25.99
N LYS A 495 8.45 -10.71 27.32
CA LYS A 495 7.36 -10.55 28.30
C LYS A 495 6.64 -9.20 28.11
N LEU A 496 7.38 -8.09 28.02
CA LEU A 496 6.82 -6.76 27.78
C LEU A 496 6.09 -6.70 26.42
N SER A 497 6.67 -7.27 25.37
CA SER A 497 6.04 -7.28 24.04
C SER A 497 4.72 -8.07 24.00
N LYS A 498 4.61 -9.15 24.79
CA LYS A 498 3.39 -9.98 24.87
C LYS A 498 2.25 -9.30 25.64
N MET A 499 2.54 -8.29 26.46
CA MET A 499 1.52 -7.48 27.14
C MET A 499 0.72 -6.61 26.15
N VAL A 500 1.33 -6.21 25.02
CA VAL A 500 0.62 -5.47 23.97
C VAL A 500 -0.40 -6.39 23.30
N PRO A 501 -1.70 -6.05 23.25
CA PRO A 501 -2.71 -6.89 22.59
C PRO A 501 -2.40 -7.12 21.10
N SER A 502 -2.61 -8.35 20.63
CA SER A 502 -2.42 -8.71 19.23
C SER A 502 -3.77 -8.76 18.52
N ASN A 503 -4.20 -7.64 17.96
CA ASN A 503 -5.37 -7.58 17.10
C ASN A 503 -4.93 -7.28 15.65
N PRO A 504 -4.91 -8.27 14.75
CA PRO A 504 -4.49 -8.07 13.35
C PRO A 504 -5.40 -7.11 12.58
N ALA A 505 -6.68 -7.01 12.94
CA ALA A 505 -7.64 -6.15 12.26
C ALA A 505 -7.56 -4.69 12.72
N ASN A 506 -7.14 -4.47 13.96
CA ASN A 506 -6.92 -3.13 14.51
C ASN A 506 -5.71 -3.15 15.47
N PRO A 507 -4.48 -2.98 14.95
CA PRO A 507 -3.28 -2.97 15.77
C PRO A 507 -3.38 -1.87 16.85
N VAL A 508 -3.19 -2.26 18.10
CA VAL A 508 -3.22 -1.32 19.23
C VAL A 508 -1.92 -0.52 19.23
N LYS A 509 -2.03 0.81 19.28
CA LYS A 509 -0.86 1.69 19.42
C LYS A 509 -0.18 1.45 20.76
N LEU A 510 1.13 1.60 20.80
CA LEU A 510 1.91 1.36 22.02
C LEU A 510 1.46 2.27 23.17
N ALA A 511 1.17 3.55 22.89
CA ALA A 511 0.66 4.49 23.90
C ALA A 511 -0.65 4.00 24.53
N ASP A 512 -1.59 3.50 23.70
CA ASP A 512 -2.87 2.96 24.18
C ASP A 512 -2.66 1.66 24.96
N ALA A 513 -1.73 0.80 24.53
CA ALA A 513 -1.40 -0.43 25.24
C ALA A 513 -0.80 -0.14 26.63
N ILE A 514 0.11 0.84 26.73
CA ILE A 514 0.70 1.27 28.00
C ILE A 514 -0.37 1.84 28.94
N ALA A 515 -1.28 2.67 28.42
CA ALA A 515 -2.34 3.28 29.22
C ALA A 515 -3.36 2.26 29.76
N ASN A 516 -3.65 1.20 29.00
CA ASN A 516 -4.68 0.21 29.34
C ASN A 516 -4.16 -1.01 30.11
N GLU A 517 -2.83 -1.19 30.23
CA GLU A 517 -2.22 -2.34 30.89
C GLU A 517 -1.35 -1.89 32.08
N PRO A 518 -1.86 -2.00 33.32
CA PRO A 518 -1.19 -1.54 34.53
C PRO A 518 0.21 -2.14 34.74
N ARG A 519 0.45 -3.36 34.24
CA ARG A 519 1.74 -4.05 34.40
C ARG A 519 2.91 -3.32 33.74
N PHE A 520 2.68 -2.45 32.75
CA PHE A 520 3.75 -1.63 32.20
C PHE A 520 4.28 -0.62 33.22
N ALA A 521 3.40 0.01 33.99
CA ALA A 521 3.78 0.96 35.04
C ALA A 521 4.55 0.24 36.16
N GLU A 522 4.08 -0.93 36.59
CA GLU A 522 4.76 -1.76 37.61
C GLU A 522 6.19 -2.16 37.19
N GLU A 523 6.38 -2.58 35.94
CA GLU A 523 7.70 -2.95 35.42
C GLU A 523 8.62 -1.72 35.24
N ALA A 524 8.07 -0.57 34.86
CA ALA A 524 8.81 0.69 34.75
C ALA A 524 9.25 1.25 36.12
N GLU A 525 8.42 1.12 37.15
CA GLU A 525 8.78 1.46 38.53
C GLU A 525 9.85 0.53 39.09
N ARG A 526 9.80 -0.76 38.74
CA ARG A 526 10.78 -1.75 39.21
C ARG A 526 12.16 -1.53 38.61
N GLU A 527 12.24 -1.21 37.31
CA GLU A 527 13.49 -1.12 36.57
C GLU A 527 13.50 0.12 35.65
N PRO A 528 14.27 1.18 35.97
CA PRO A 528 14.27 2.44 35.22
C PRO A 528 14.56 2.31 33.72
N ILE A 529 15.34 1.30 33.31
CA ILE A 529 15.63 1.02 31.90
C ILE A 529 14.37 0.68 31.09
N VAL A 530 13.34 0.12 31.74
CA VAL A 530 12.04 -0.15 31.11
C VAL A 530 11.36 1.16 30.74
N GLN A 531 11.46 2.21 31.57
CA GLN A 531 10.92 3.53 31.23
C GLN A 531 11.61 4.10 29.99
N THR A 532 12.96 4.03 29.92
CA THR A 532 13.73 4.44 28.74
C THR A 532 13.32 3.66 27.48
N LEU A 533 13.10 2.35 27.62
CA LEU A 533 12.59 1.50 26.54
C LEU A 533 11.22 1.99 26.05
N LEU A 534 10.26 2.23 26.95
CA LEU A 534 8.90 2.63 26.59
C LEU A 534 8.86 4.02 25.94
N ASP A 535 9.62 4.98 26.47
CA ASP A 535 9.68 6.34 25.92
C ASP A 535 10.31 6.36 24.52
N THR A 536 11.41 5.63 24.34
CA THR A 536 12.08 5.49 23.05
C THR A 536 11.20 4.75 22.05
N ALA A 537 10.58 3.65 22.46
CA ALA A 537 9.71 2.84 21.59
C ALA A 537 8.48 3.62 21.10
N GLN A 538 7.87 4.45 21.96
CA GLN A 538 6.75 5.31 21.56
C GLN A 538 7.15 6.36 20.52
N LYS A 539 8.36 6.92 20.60
CA LYS A 539 8.88 7.88 19.60
C LYS A 539 9.19 7.23 18.26
N LEU A 540 9.61 5.96 18.26
CA LEU A 540 9.98 5.21 17.05
C LEU A 540 8.82 4.42 16.43
N GLU A 541 7.71 4.24 17.14
CA GLU A 541 6.51 3.54 16.64
C GLU A 541 6.00 4.18 15.33
N GLY A 542 5.73 3.34 14.34
CA GLY A 542 5.16 3.76 13.05
C GLY A 542 6.18 4.29 12.04
N LEU A 543 7.47 4.43 12.39
CA LEU A 543 8.52 4.71 11.40
C LEU A 543 8.75 3.50 10.47
N TYR A 544 9.31 3.76 9.28
CA TYR A 544 9.57 2.72 8.29
C TYR A 544 10.90 2.01 8.55
N ARG A 545 10.86 0.67 8.55
CA ARG A 545 12.01 -0.20 8.79
C ARG A 545 12.69 -0.64 7.51
N HIS A 546 11.93 -1.11 6.54
CA HIS A 546 12.47 -1.65 5.29
C HIS A 546 11.45 -1.54 4.17
N ALA A 547 11.97 -1.44 2.95
CA ALA A 547 11.20 -1.65 1.73
C ALA A 547 10.99 -3.15 1.50
N SER A 548 9.77 -3.52 1.13
CA SER A 548 9.37 -4.86 0.73
C SER A 548 8.54 -4.77 -0.54
N THR A 549 8.35 -5.90 -1.21
CA THR A 549 7.52 -5.98 -2.41
C THR A 549 6.08 -6.35 -2.03
N HIS A 550 5.08 -5.68 -2.61
CA HIS A 550 3.67 -6.01 -2.39
C HIS A 550 3.44 -7.45 -2.83
N ALA A 551 2.77 -8.23 -1.98
CA ALA A 551 2.60 -9.66 -2.22
C ALA A 551 1.85 -9.94 -3.53
N ALA A 552 0.95 -9.06 -3.98
CA ALA A 552 0.10 -9.30 -5.16
C ALA A 552 0.17 -8.21 -6.24
N GLY A 553 0.67 -7.02 -5.92
CA GLY A 553 0.33 -5.81 -6.66
C GLY A 553 1.28 -5.61 -7.82
N ILE A 554 0.75 -5.62 -9.04
CA ILE A 554 1.48 -5.40 -10.28
C ILE A 554 0.91 -4.17 -10.97
N VAL A 555 1.77 -3.36 -11.57
CA VAL A 555 1.39 -2.26 -12.44
C VAL A 555 1.87 -2.51 -13.86
N ILE A 556 1.09 -2.04 -14.83
CA ILE A 556 1.41 -2.12 -16.25
C ILE A 556 1.30 -0.69 -16.81
N GLY A 557 2.41 -0.16 -17.34
CA GLY A 557 2.48 1.15 -17.97
C GLY A 557 2.27 1.09 -19.50
N ASP A 558 1.91 2.22 -20.09
CA ASP A 558 1.88 2.41 -21.55
C ASP A 558 3.29 2.61 -22.17
N ARG A 559 4.26 2.92 -21.32
CA ARG A 559 5.68 3.18 -21.61
C ARG A 559 6.54 2.72 -20.40
N PRO A 560 7.88 2.76 -20.46
CA PRO A 560 8.72 2.36 -19.34
C PRO A 560 8.33 3.03 -18.02
N LEU A 561 8.20 2.27 -16.94
CA LEU A 561 7.70 2.78 -15.65
C LEU A 561 8.62 3.85 -15.05
N SER A 562 9.92 3.78 -15.33
CA SER A 562 10.91 4.79 -14.92
C SER A 562 10.69 6.17 -15.55
N GLU A 563 9.82 6.31 -16.55
CA GLU A 563 9.39 7.61 -17.09
C GLU A 563 8.16 8.18 -16.37
N LEU A 564 7.48 7.37 -15.55
CA LEU A 564 6.23 7.71 -14.89
C LEU A 564 6.40 7.83 -13.37
N VAL A 565 7.11 6.88 -12.76
CA VAL A 565 7.32 6.77 -11.32
C VAL A 565 8.75 6.32 -11.00
N PRO A 566 9.31 6.70 -9.84
CA PRO A 566 10.62 6.21 -9.43
C PRO A 566 10.60 4.69 -9.19
N MET A 567 11.68 4.01 -9.56
CA MET A 567 11.82 2.55 -9.49
C MET A 567 12.83 2.12 -8.43
N TYR A 568 12.62 0.93 -7.87
CA TYR A 568 13.39 0.25 -6.85
C TYR A 568 13.67 -1.18 -7.32
N ARG A 569 14.74 -1.79 -6.80
CA ARG A 569 15.04 -3.20 -7.01
C ARG A 569 15.14 -3.88 -5.65
N ASP A 570 14.26 -4.85 -5.41
CA ASP A 570 14.40 -5.73 -4.24
C ASP A 570 15.62 -6.63 -4.48
N PRO A 571 16.62 -6.69 -3.58
CA PRO A 571 17.78 -7.56 -3.74
C PRO A 571 17.42 -9.06 -3.90
N ARG A 572 16.20 -9.46 -3.51
CA ARG A 572 15.69 -10.82 -3.60
C ARG A 572 14.88 -11.08 -4.88
N SER A 573 14.58 -10.06 -5.68
CA SER A 573 13.74 -10.16 -6.88
C SER A 573 14.41 -9.49 -8.08
N ASP A 574 14.25 -10.11 -9.25
CA ASP A 574 14.71 -9.52 -10.51
C ASP A 574 13.69 -8.54 -11.13
N MET A 575 12.47 -8.50 -10.58
CA MET A 575 11.39 -7.65 -11.07
C MET A 575 11.53 -6.23 -10.52
N PRO A 576 11.40 -5.19 -11.36
CA PRO A 576 11.43 -3.81 -10.87
C PRO A 576 10.20 -3.53 -10.01
N VAL A 577 10.38 -2.69 -8.99
CA VAL A 577 9.34 -2.32 -8.01
C VAL A 577 9.14 -0.81 -8.05
N THR A 578 7.91 -0.30 -8.04
CA THR A 578 7.65 1.14 -7.96
C THR A 578 7.99 1.66 -6.58
N GLN A 579 8.68 2.79 -6.46
CA GLN A 579 8.96 3.45 -5.18
C GLN A 579 7.73 4.05 -4.50
N PHE A 580 6.66 4.28 -5.25
CA PHE A 580 5.37 4.66 -4.68
C PHE A 580 4.60 3.43 -4.23
N ASN A 581 4.08 3.48 -3.01
CA ASN A 581 3.19 2.44 -2.48
C ASN A 581 1.85 2.42 -3.23
N MET A 582 1.02 1.42 -2.93
CA MET A 582 -0.27 1.18 -3.57
C MET A 582 -1.16 2.43 -3.69
N LYS A 583 -1.22 3.27 -2.64
CA LYS A 583 -2.06 4.47 -2.66
C LYS A 583 -1.53 5.52 -3.65
N TYR A 584 -0.22 5.73 -3.66
CA TYR A 584 0.39 6.80 -4.44
C TYR A 584 0.70 6.38 -5.88
N VAL A 585 0.88 5.08 -6.16
CA VAL A 585 1.05 4.58 -7.52
C VAL A 585 -0.23 4.73 -8.35
N GLU A 586 -1.40 4.47 -7.75
CA GLU A 586 -2.71 4.74 -8.37
C GLU A 586 -2.91 6.24 -8.65
N GLN A 587 -2.56 7.08 -7.66
CA GLN A 587 -2.65 8.54 -7.82
C GLN A 587 -1.64 9.09 -8.84
N ALA A 588 -0.53 8.40 -9.07
CA ALA A 588 0.40 8.68 -10.15
C ALA A 588 -0.13 8.25 -11.53
N GLY A 589 -1.34 7.69 -11.59
CA GLY A 589 -2.04 7.32 -12.82
C GLY A 589 -1.81 5.88 -13.27
N LEU A 590 -1.02 5.07 -12.55
CA LEU A 590 -0.81 3.67 -12.94
C LEU A 590 -1.96 2.79 -12.49
N VAL A 591 -2.35 1.86 -13.34
CA VAL A 591 -3.38 0.86 -13.03
C VAL A 591 -2.75 -0.33 -12.36
N LYS A 592 -3.32 -0.71 -11.21
CA LYS A 592 -2.91 -1.91 -10.49
C LYS A 592 -3.70 -3.14 -10.95
N PHE A 593 -3.03 -4.28 -10.88
CA PHE A 593 -3.60 -5.60 -11.02
C PHE A 593 -3.11 -6.44 -9.86
N ASP A 594 -4.03 -7.05 -9.10
CA ASP A 594 -3.69 -7.88 -7.96
C ASP A 594 -3.62 -9.34 -8.39
N PHE A 595 -2.40 -9.88 -8.40
CA PHE A 595 -2.08 -11.27 -8.68
C PHE A 595 -1.84 -11.95 -7.34
N LEU A 596 -2.89 -12.42 -6.68
CA LEU A 596 -2.76 -13.05 -5.37
C LEU A 596 -2.36 -14.53 -5.52
N GLY A 597 -1.41 -14.99 -4.71
CA GLY A 597 -1.09 -16.42 -4.63
C GLY A 597 -1.96 -17.09 -3.58
N LEU A 598 -3.04 -17.76 -3.99
CA LEU A 598 -3.96 -18.43 -3.07
C LEU A 598 -3.57 -19.91 -2.92
N LYS A 599 -3.01 -20.27 -1.76
CA LYS A 599 -2.63 -21.66 -1.43
C LYS A 599 -3.77 -22.65 -1.64
N THR A 600 -5.01 -22.26 -1.34
CA THR A 600 -6.19 -23.13 -1.52
C THR A 600 -6.33 -23.64 -2.95
N LEU A 601 -6.05 -22.81 -3.97
CA LEU A 601 -6.10 -23.24 -5.36
C LEU A 601 -5.03 -24.29 -5.67
N THR A 602 -3.85 -24.14 -5.06
CA THR A 602 -2.78 -25.14 -5.16
C THR A 602 -3.19 -26.47 -4.49
N VAL A 603 -3.86 -26.41 -3.33
CA VAL A 603 -4.38 -27.60 -2.65
C VAL A 603 -5.41 -28.32 -3.51
N LEU A 604 -6.36 -27.58 -4.09
CA LEU A 604 -7.39 -28.13 -4.99
C LEU A 604 -6.76 -28.81 -6.22
N ASP A 605 -5.84 -28.14 -6.91
CA ASP A 605 -5.14 -28.69 -8.07
C ASP A 605 -4.31 -29.93 -7.72
N ARG A 606 -3.58 -29.89 -6.59
CA ARG A 606 -2.82 -31.05 -6.10
C ARG A 606 -3.74 -32.23 -5.77
N ALA A 607 -4.88 -31.98 -5.12
CA ALA A 607 -5.85 -33.01 -4.81
C ALA A 607 -6.44 -33.64 -6.08
N VAL A 608 -6.87 -32.85 -7.07
CA VAL A 608 -7.35 -33.36 -8.37
C VAL A 608 -6.27 -34.19 -9.08
N LYS A 609 -5.00 -33.74 -9.08
CA LYS A 609 -3.88 -34.50 -9.65
C LYS A 609 -3.63 -35.82 -8.93
N LEU A 610 -3.82 -35.89 -7.62
CA LEU A 610 -3.73 -37.14 -6.85
C LEU A 610 -4.91 -38.07 -7.16
N ILE A 611 -6.13 -37.54 -7.26
CA ILE A 611 -7.34 -38.30 -7.61
C ILE A 611 -7.22 -38.89 -9.02
N ARG A 612 -6.67 -38.13 -9.98
CA ARG A 612 -6.37 -38.60 -11.34
C ARG A 612 -5.46 -39.82 -11.37
N ARG A 613 -4.58 -40.03 -10.39
CA ARG A 613 -3.73 -41.23 -10.31
C ARG A 613 -4.54 -42.51 -10.09
N ARG A 614 -5.77 -42.40 -9.61
CA ARG A 614 -6.74 -43.51 -9.50
C ARG A 614 -7.56 -43.72 -10.78
N GLY A 615 -7.31 -42.94 -11.83
CA GLY A 615 -8.10 -42.96 -13.08
C GLY A 615 -9.43 -42.22 -12.97
N ILE A 616 -9.60 -41.36 -11.96
CA ILE A 616 -10.82 -40.56 -11.75
C ILE A 616 -10.53 -39.13 -12.19
N GLU A 617 -11.28 -38.64 -13.18
CA GLU A 617 -11.22 -37.24 -13.61
C GLU A 617 -12.30 -36.42 -12.88
N ILE A 618 -11.90 -35.29 -12.31
CA ILE A 618 -12.80 -34.34 -11.66
C ILE A 618 -12.59 -32.98 -12.29
N ASP A 619 -13.69 -32.37 -12.70
CA ASP A 619 -13.74 -30.97 -13.07
C ASP A 619 -14.41 -30.16 -11.96
N LEU A 620 -13.62 -29.36 -11.24
CA LEU A 620 -14.08 -28.53 -10.13
C LEU A 620 -15.08 -27.45 -10.56
N ALA A 621 -15.10 -27.06 -11.84
CA ALA A 621 -16.06 -26.08 -12.35
C ALA A 621 -17.46 -26.67 -12.54
N HIS A 622 -17.59 -28.00 -12.56
CA HIS A 622 -18.83 -28.71 -12.88
C HIS A 622 -19.33 -29.61 -11.74
N ILE A 623 -18.77 -29.49 -10.53
CA ILE A 623 -19.30 -30.22 -9.37
C ILE A 623 -20.72 -29.71 -9.03
N PRO A 624 -21.64 -30.61 -8.65
CA PRO A 624 -22.98 -30.21 -8.21
C PRO A 624 -22.87 -29.36 -6.94
N LEU A 625 -23.69 -28.30 -6.84
CA LEU A 625 -23.71 -27.41 -5.66
C LEU A 625 -24.76 -27.83 -4.61
N ASP A 626 -25.43 -28.95 -4.80
CA ASP A 626 -26.51 -29.50 -3.97
C ASP A 626 -26.16 -30.88 -3.38
N ASP A 627 -24.88 -31.25 -3.36
CA ASP A 627 -24.40 -32.55 -2.86
C ASP A 627 -24.70 -32.78 -1.36
N PRO A 628 -25.57 -33.74 -0.99
CA PRO A 628 -25.97 -33.95 0.40
C PRO A 628 -24.84 -34.40 1.33
N GLU A 629 -23.86 -35.17 0.82
CA GLU A 629 -22.74 -35.67 1.62
C GLU A 629 -21.83 -34.53 2.09
N THR A 630 -21.56 -33.59 1.20
CA THR A 630 -20.80 -32.36 1.48
C THR A 630 -21.48 -31.53 2.58
N TYR A 631 -22.79 -31.27 2.45
CA TYR A 631 -23.54 -30.51 3.45
C TYR A 631 -23.69 -31.23 4.79
N ALA A 632 -23.86 -32.55 4.77
CA ALA A 632 -23.88 -33.35 5.99
C ALA A 632 -22.53 -33.27 6.73
N MET A 633 -21.41 -33.32 6.01
CA MET A 633 -20.07 -33.14 6.59
C MET A 633 -19.88 -31.75 7.21
N LEU A 634 -20.29 -30.69 6.48
CA LEU A 634 -20.26 -29.32 6.98
C LEU A 634 -21.12 -29.15 8.24
N SER A 635 -22.31 -29.73 8.26
CA SER A 635 -23.24 -29.68 9.41
C SER A 635 -22.71 -30.39 10.66
N ARG A 636 -21.84 -31.40 10.50
CA ARG A 636 -21.10 -32.04 11.62
C ARG A 636 -19.86 -31.24 12.04
N GLY A 637 -19.54 -30.16 11.34
CA GLY A 637 -18.38 -29.31 11.58
C GLY A 637 -17.06 -30.00 11.27
N GLU A 638 -17.01 -30.93 10.33
CA GLU A 638 -15.79 -31.68 9.98
C GLU A 638 -14.90 -30.90 9.00
N VAL A 639 -14.49 -29.68 9.39
CA VAL A 639 -13.99 -28.63 8.48
C VAL A 639 -12.48 -28.38 8.53
N VAL A 640 -11.69 -29.28 9.11
CA VAL A 640 -10.22 -29.20 9.07
C VAL A 640 -9.76 -29.13 7.60
N GLY A 641 -8.97 -28.12 7.25
CA GLY A 641 -8.53 -27.87 5.86
C GLY A 641 -9.58 -27.27 4.91
N VAL A 642 -10.84 -27.13 5.31
CA VAL A 642 -11.88 -26.51 4.46
C VAL A 642 -11.73 -24.99 4.50
N PHE A 643 -11.63 -24.38 3.33
CA PHE A 643 -11.32 -22.96 3.19
C PHE A 643 -12.37 -22.06 3.86
N GLN A 644 -11.93 -20.95 4.46
CA GLN A 644 -12.72 -19.95 5.22
C GLN A 644 -13.44 -20.45 6.49
N VAL A 645 -13.77 -21.74 6.59
CA VAL A 645 -14.65 -22.26 7.66
C VAL A 645 -13.96 -23.08 8.76
N GLU A 646 -12.62 -23.09 8.78
CA GLU A 646 -11.83 -23.93 9.69
C GLU A 646 -11.77 -23.44 11.16
N SER A 647 -11.90 -22.12 11.40
CA SER A 647 -11.68 -21.56 12.74
C SER A 647 -12.69 -22.11 13.77
N ALA A 648 -12.28 -22.24 15.03
CA ALA A 648 -13.11 -22.88 16.05
C ALA A 648 -14.51 -22.25 16.20
N GLY A 649 -14.58 -20.92 16.14
CA GLY A 649 -15.86 -20.23 16.25
C GLY A 649 -16.68 -20.28 14.96
N MET A 650 -16.04 -20.27 13.78
CA MET A 650 -16.72 -20.47 12.50
C MET A 650 -17.30 -21.89 12.38
N ARG A 651 -16.54 -22.90 12.81
CA ARG A 651 -16.98 -24.28 12.93
C ARG A 651 -18.22 -24.39 13.83
N LYS A 652 -18.24 -23.72 14.97
CA LYS A 652 -19.41 -23.68 15.86
C LYS A 652 -20.62 -23.03 15.18
N ALA A 653 -20.42 -21.92 14.48
CA ALA A 653 -21.47 -21.24 13.74
C ALA A 653 -22.04 -22.13 12.61
N LEU A 654 -21.19 -22.85 11.89
CA LEU A 654 -21.57 -23.80 10.84
C LEU A 654 -22.43 -24.96 11.38
N ILE A 655 -22.03 -25.57 12.50
CA ILE A 655 -22.81 -26.63 13.18
C ILE A 655 -24.19 -26.10 13.60
N GLY A 656 -24.23 -24.86 14.12
CA GLY A 656 -25.47 -24.20 14.49
C GLY A 656 -26.36 -23.88 13.28
N MET A 657 -25.77 -23.49 12.15
CA MET A 657 -26.50 -23.13 10.94
C MET A 657 -27.08 -24.35 10.22
N ARG A 658 -26.37 -25.49 10.24
CA ARG A 658 -26.70 -26.71 9.46
C ARG A 658 -26.91 -26.38 7.99
N PRO A 659 -25.86 -25.94 7.27
CA PRO A 659 -25.99 -25.52 5.88
C PRO A 659 -26.47 -26.68 5.00
N ASP A 660 -27.38 -26.38 4.08
CA ASP A 660 -27.98 -27.32 3.12
C ASP A 660 -28.01 -26.75 1.69
N CYS A 661 -27.53 -25.53 1.50
CA CYS A 661 -27.36 -24.88 0.21
C CYS A 661 -26.11 -24.00 0.21
N ILE A 662 -25.66 -23.56 -0.98
CA ILE A 662 -24.44 -22.73 -1.09
C ILE A 662 -24.69 -21.33 -0.54
N GLU A 663 -25.92 -20.84 -0.64
CA GLU A 663 -26.34 -19.54 -0.11
C GLU A 663 -26.08 -19.41 1.40
N ASP A 664 -26.15 -20.50 2.16
CA ASP A 664 -25.77 -20.50 3.59
C ASP A 664 -24.27 -20.29 3.81
N ILE A 665 -23.42 -20.87 2.96
CA ILE A 665 -21.97 -20.67 3.05
C ILE A 665 -21.64 -19.20 2.74
N ILE A 666 -22.32 -18.62 1.74
CA ILE A 666 -22.21 -17.20 1.37
C ILE A 666 -22.62 -16.33 2.56
N ALA A 667 -23.76 -16.62 3.19
CA ALA A 667 -24.29 -15.88 4.32
C ALA A 667 -23.38 -16.00 5.55
N LEU A 668 -22.87 -17.19 5.84
CA LEU A 668 -22.02 -17.43 6.99
C LEU A 668 -20.71 -16.65 6.92
N VAL A 669 -20.05 -16.64 5.75
CA VAL A 669 -18.82 -15.84 5.52
C VAL A 669 -19.10 -14.35 5.71
N ALA A 670 -20.27 -13.86 5.30
CA ALA A 670 -20.66 -12.47 5.49
C ALA A 670 -21.00 -12.12 6.95
N LEU A 671 -21.69 -13.01 7.66
CA LEU A 671 -22.19 -12.82 9.02
C LEU A 671 -21.12 -12.99 10.10
N TYR A 672 -20.13 -13.86 9.90
CA TYR A 672 -19.12 -14.19 10.92
C TYR A 672 -18.03 -13.10 11.05
N ARG A 673 -18.47 -11.89 11.42
CA ARG A 673 -17.63 -10.70 11.67
C ARG A 673 -18.13 -9.96 12.93
N PRO A 674 -17.26 -9.19 13.62
CA PRO A 674 -17.69 -8.36 14.75
C PRO A 674 -18.82 -7.40 14.33
N GLY A 675 -19.95 -7.44 15.05
CA GLY A 675 -21.19 -6.76 14.66
C GLY A 675 -22.25 -7.73 14.15
N PRO A 676 -22.21 -8.16 12.86
CA PRO A 676 -23.25 -9.01 12.29
C PRO A 676 -23.28 -10.44 12.84
N MET A 677 -22.25 -10.89 13.58
CA MET A 677 -22.28 -12.18 14.31
C MET A 677 -23.49 -12.32 15.25
N GLU A 678 -24.00 -11.21 15.78
CA GLU A 678 -25.18 -11.19 16.65
C GLU A 678 -26.46 -11.67 15.93
N ASN A 679 -26.47 -11.62 14.58
CA ASN A 679 -27.60 -12.08 13.78
C ASN A 679 -27.56 -13.57 13.44
N ILE A 680 -26.44 -14.27 13.70
CA ILE A 680 -26.30 -15.71 13.40
C ILE A 680 -27.35 -16.55 14.17
N PRO A 681 -27.60 -16.33 15.47
CA PRO A 681 -28.66 -17.05 16.19
C PRO A 681 -30.04 -16.86 15.57
N THR A 682 -30.40 -15.62 15.19
CA THR A 682 -31.67 -15.30 14.54
C THR A 682 -31.78 -15.95 13.16
N TYR A 683 -30.72 -15.91 12.37
CA TYR A 683 -30.67 -16.61 11.07
C TYR A 683 -30.94 -18.11 11.25
N ASN A 684 -30.28 -18.75 12.22
CA ASN A 684 -30.42 -20.17 12.49
C ASN A 684 -31.83 -20.52 12.97
N ALA A 685 -32.37 -19.78 13.93
CA ALA A 685 -33.72 -20.01 14.46
C ALA A 685 -34.78 -19.92 13.37
N ARG A 686 -34.69 -18.92 12.48
CA ARG A 686 -35.60 -18.77 11.34
C ARG A 686 -35.45 -19.88 10.32
N LYS A 687 -34.20 -20.23 9.99
CA LYS A 687 -33.91 -21.34 9.08
C LYS A 687 -34.50 -22.67 9.60
N HIS A 688 -34.41 -22.90 10.91
CA HIS A 688 -34.87 -24.14 11.55
C HIS A 688 -36.38 -24.13 11.86
N GLY A 689 -37.10 -23.05 11.55
CA GLY A 689 -38.53 -22.90 11.82
C GLY A 689 -38.85 -22.67 13.30
N GLU A 690 -37.86 -22.29 14.11
CA GLU A 690 -38.00 -21.96 15.54
C GLU A 690 -38.47 -20.52 15.76
N GLU A 691 -38.25 -19.64 14.78
CA GLU A 691 -38.72 -18.24 14.74
C GLU A 691 -39.39 -17.96 13.38
N GLU A 692 -40.54 -17.28 13.37
CA GLU A 692 -41.17 -16.85 12.11
C GLU A 692 -40.38 -15.71 11.46
N MET A 693 -40.22 -15.78 10.14
CA MET A 693 -39.62 -14.69 9.37
C MET A 693 -40.61 -13.52 9.28
N ALA A 694 -40.34 -12.44 10.03
CA ALA A 694 -41.14 -11.23 9.97
C ALA A 694 -41.05 -10.57 8.59
N SER A 695 -42.22 -10.28 7.99
CA SER A 695 -42.32 -9.49 6.75
C SER A 695 -41.87 -8.05 7.02
N ILE A 696 -40.93 -7.55 6.23
CA ILE A 696 -40.51 -6.13 6.29
C ILE A 696 -41.48 -5.31 5.44
N HIS A 697 -41.68 -5.75 4.19
CA HIS A 697 -42.68 -5.22 3.27
C HIS A 697 -42.88 -6.25 2.14
N PRO A 698 -44.12 -6.53 1.69
CA PRO A 698 -44.40 -7.52 0.65
C PRO A 698 -43.68 -7.35 -0.70
N LYS A 699 -43.08 -6.17 -0.94
CA LYS A 699 -42.33 -5.83 -2.16
C LYS A 699 -40.85 -6.18 -2.07
N ILE A 700 -40.33 -6.49 -0.88
CA ILE A 700 -38.89 -6.77 -0.68
C ILE A 700 -38.64 -8.06 0.06
N ASP A 701 -39.69 -8.73 0.56
CA ASP A 701 -39.54 -9.98 1.30
C ASP A 701 -38.84 -11.07 0.46
N HIS A 702 -38.97 -11.05 -0.87
CA HIS A 702 -38.23 -11.96 -1.75
C HIS A 702 -36.72 -11.69 -1.78
N LEU A 703 -36.28 -10.43 -1.59
CA LEU A 703 -34.86 -10.05 -1.61
C LEU A 703 -34.10 -10.54 -0.37
N VAL A 704 -34.81 -10.67 0.76
CA VAL A 704 -34.24 -11.13 2.04
C VAL A 704 -34.57 -12.58 2.35
N LYS A 705 -35.36 -13.25 1.50
CA LYS A 705 -35.76 -14.65 1.69
C LYS A 705 -34.56 -15.59 1.75
N GLU A 706 -33.60 -15.41 0.84
CA GLU A 706 -32.35 -16.20 0.82
C GLU A 706 -31.52 -16.05 2.09
N THR A 707 -31.70 -14.94 2.83
CA THR A 707 -30.98 -14.64 4.08
C THR A 707 -31.88 -14.72 5.31
N GLN A 708 -32.98 -15.48 5.24
CA GLN A 708 -33.89 -15.72 6.37
C GLN A 708 -34.44 -14.42 6.98
N GLY A 709 -34.71 -13.41 6.14
CA GLY A 709 -35.24 -12.11 6.55
C GLY A 709 -34.21 -11.19 7.22
N VAL A 710 -32.93 -11.54 7.20
CA VAL A 710 -31.83 -10.70 7.70
C VAL A 710 -31.20 -9.97 6.52
N ILE A 711 -30.98 -8.66 6.63
CA ILE A 711 -30.25 -7.89 5.60
C ILE A 711 -28.76 -8.12 5.81
N VAL A 712 -28.11 -8.86 4.90
CA VAL A 712 -26.70 -9.25 5.02
C VAL A 712 -25.84 -8.57 3.96
N TYR A 713 -26.37 -8.43 2.75
CA TYR A 713 -25.59 -8.02 1.59
C TYR A 713 -25.78 -6.55 1.22
N GLN A 714 -24.73 -5.95 0.66
CA GLN A 714 -24.77 -4.61 0.08
C GLN A 714 -25.70 -4.56 -1.13
N GLU A 715 -25.71 -5.61 -1.93
CA GLU A 715 -26.58 -5.78 -3.10
C GLU A 715 -28.06 -5.81 -2.70
N GLN A 716 -28.41 -6.40 -1.55
CA GLN A 716 -29.78 -6.35 -1.01
C GLN A 716 -30.21 -4.92 -0.68
N VAL A 717 -29.33 -4.12 -0.05
CA VAL A 717 -29.61 -2.70 0.23
C VAL A 717 -29.87 -1.93 -1.07
N MET A 718 -29.09 -2.21 -2.12
CA MET A 718 -29.25 -1.57 -3.42
C MET A 718 -30.58 -1.95 -4.08
N GLN A 719 -30.93 -3.23 -4.08
CA GLN A 719 -32.18 -3.73 -4.66
C GLN A 719 -33.42 -3.22 -3.89
N ILE A 720 -33.35 -3.16 -2.56
CA ILE A 720 -34.42 -2.61 -1.73
C ILE A 720 -34.69 -1.14 -2.11
N ALA A 721 -33.64 -0.33 -2.30
CA ALA A 721 -33.80 1.07 -2.72
C ALA A 721 -34.34 1.20 -4.15
N GLN A 722 -33.94 0.31 -5.06
CA GLN A 722 -34.46 0.28 -6.43
C GLN A 722 -35.96 -0.06 -6.45
N GLU A 723 -36.38 -1.12 -5.76
CA GLU A 723 -37.76 -1.61 -5.79
C GLU A 723 -38.70 -0.68 -5.01
N LEU A 724 -38.34 -0.29 -3.78
CA LEU A 724 -39.20 0.55 -2.94
C LEU A 724 -39.22 2.01 -3.38
N SER A 725 -38.06 2.59 -3.70
CA SER A 725 -37.92 4.05 -3.85
C SER A 725 -37.58 4.52 -5.26
N GLY A 726 -37.37 3.60 -6.20
CA GLY A 726 -37.12 3.94 -7.60
C GLY A 726 -35.77 4.53 -7.88
N TYR A 727 -34.78 4.13 -7.11
CA TYR A 727 -33.39 4.37 -7.43
C TYR A 727 -33.02 3.58 -8.70
N SER A 728 -32.21 4.18 -9.57
CA SER A 728 -31.36 3.39 -10.45
C SER A 728 -30.33 2.62 -9.61
N LEU A 729 -29.79 1.52 -10.14
CA LEU A 729 -28.75 0.77 -9.42
C LEU A 729 -27.47 1.60 -9.21
N GLY A 730 -27.19 2.57 -10.09
CA GLY A 730 -26.12 3.55 -9.93
C GLY A 730 -26.34 4.48 -8.74
N GLU A 731 -27.54 5.07 -8.60
CA GLU A 731 -27.92 5.87 -7.43
C GLU A 731 -27.91 5.01 -6.14
N ALA A 732 -28.33 3.75 -6.22
CA ALA A 732 -28.39 2.85 -5.08
C ALA A 732 -26.97 2.52 -4.54
N ASP A 733 -25.96 2.43 -5.40
CA ASP A 733 -24.57 2.31 -4.96
C ASP A 733 -24.08 3.59 -4.24
N LEU A 734 -24.54 4.77 -4.65
CA LEU A 734 -24.22 6.03 -3.98
C LEU A 734 -24.86 6.08 -2.58
N LEU A 735 -26.11 5.65 -2.43
CA LEU A 735 -26.80 5.51 -1.14
C LEU A 735 -25.99 4.62 -0.18
N ARG A 736 -25.62 3.41 -0.63
CA ARG A 736 -24.80 2.47 0.14
C ARG A 736 -23.49 3.10 0.61
N ARG A 737 -22.80 3.87 -0.25
CA ARG A 737 -21.56 4.57 0.10
C ARG A 737 -21.78 5.67 1.14
N ALA A 738 -22.87 6.43 1.00
CA ALA A 738 -23.22 7.49 1.95
C ALA A 738 -23.45 6.91 3.35
N MET A 739 -24.16 5.78 3.43
CA MET A 739 -24.36 5.03 4.67
C MET A 739 -23.04 4.58 5.28
N GLY A 740 -22.15 3.95 4.50
CA GLY A 740 -20.85 3.48 4.99
C GLY A 740 -19.90 4.59 5.46
N LYS A 741 -19.98 5.82 4.91
CA LYS A 741 -19.13 6.95 5.31
C LYS A 741 -19.70 7.80 6.45
N LYS A 742 -20.95 7.58 6.86
CA LYS A 742 -21.62 8.34 7.93
C LYS A 742 -21.61 9.87 7.74
N ILE A 743 -21.69 10.33 6.49
CA ILE A 743 -21.75 11.76 6.19
C ILE A 743 -23.17 12.24 6.46
N ARG A 744 -23.39 12.86 7.62
CA ARG A 744 -24.73 13.27 8.08
C ARG A 744 -25.52 14.06 7.04
N ALA A 745 -24.90 15.08 6.45
CA ALA A 745 -25.54 15.92 5.43
C ALA A 745 -25.93 15.15 4.15
N GLU A 746 -25.18 14.10 3.78
CA GLU A 746 -25.52 13.27 2.62
C GLU A 746 -26.60 12.26 2.99
N MET A 747 -26.53 11.67 4.18
CA MET A 747 -27.54 10.75 4.70
C MET A 747 -28.93 11.40 4.79
N ASP A 748 -29.01 12.65 5.20
CA ASP A 748 -30.29 13.38 5.29
C ASP A 748 -30.93 13.56 3.89
N LYS A 749 -30.13 13.90 2.87
CA LYS A 749 -30.60 14.00 1.47
C LYS A 749 -31.08 12.65 0.94
N GLN A 750 -30.30 11.61 1.20
CA GLN A 750 -30.62 10.25 0.75
C GLN A 750 -31.88 9.71 1.44
N ARG A 751 -32.09 10.04 2.73
CA ARG A 751 -33.33 9.72 3.44
C ARG A 751 -34.52 10.38 2.78
N GLU A 752 -34.46 11.68 2.52
CA GLU A 752 -35.56 12.41 1.87
C GLU A 752 -35.90 11.79 0.51
N ARG A 753 -34.89 11.51 -0.32
CA ARG A 753 -35.07 10.86 -1.63
C ARG A 753 -35.65 9.45 -1.53
N PHE A 754 -35.22 8.67 -0.54
CA PHE A 754 -35.73 7.31 -0.30
C PHE A 754 -37.20 7.33 0.12
N VAL A 755 -37.55 8.17 1.10
CA VAL A 755 -38.90 8.26 1.65
C VAL A 755 -39.87 8.83 0.62
N SER A 756 -39.49 9.88 -0.12
CA SER A 756 -40.35 10.44 -1.17
C SER A 756 -40.63 9.41 -2.27
N GLY A 757 -39.59 8.74 -2.79
CA GLY A 757 -39.75 7.69 -3.79
C GLY A 757 -40.56 6.50 -3.29
N ALA A 758 -40.41 6.12 -2.03
CA ALA A 758 -41.20 5.05 -1.41
C ALA A 758 -42.68 5.41 -1.29
N VAL A 759 -42.98 6.65 -0.91
CA VAL A 759 -44.36 7.17 -0.81
C VAL A 759 -45.01 7.25 -2.20
N GLU A 760 -44.31 7.75 -3.21
CA GLU A 760 -44.78 7.77 -4.60
C GLU A 760 -45.12 6.37 -5.13
N ARG A 761 -44.47 5.34 -4.59
CA ARG A 761 -44.68 3.93 -4.94
C ARG A 761 -45.60 3.19 -3.97
N GLY A 762 -46.33 3.90 -3.12
CA GLY A 762 -47.39 3.33 -2.28
C GLY A 762 -46.94 2.73 -0.95
N VAL A 763 -45.74 3.06 -0.46
CA VAL A 763 -45.29 2.70 0.89
C VAL A 763 -45.66 3.83 1.85
N GLY A 764 -46.28 3.51 2.99
CA GLY A 764 -46.61 4.54 4.00
C GLY A 764 -45.36 5.22 4.55
N LYS A 765 -45.39 6.56 4.71
CA LYS A 765 -44.23 7.33 5.20
C LYS A 765 -43.59 6.74 6.49
N PRO A 766 -44.35 6.37 7.54
CA PRO A 766 -43.76 5.77 8.75
C PRO A 766 -43.01 4.45 8.47
N GLN A 767 -43.52 3.65 7.53
CA GLN A 767 -42.89 2.39 7.14
C GLN A 767 -41.63 2.64 6.28
N ALA A 768 -41.66 3.62 5.38
CA ALA A 768 -40.49 4.02 4.61
C ALA A 768 -39.35 4.55 5.51
N ASP A 769 -39.68 5.38 6.51
CA ASP A 769 -38.72 5.86 7.51
C ASP A 769 -38.13 4.70 8.32
N PHE A 770 -38.96 3.76 8.78
CA PHE A 770 -38.52 2.55 9.50
C PHE A 770 -37.58 1.68 8.65
N ILE A 771 -37.92 1.45 7.38
CA ILE A 771 -37.08 0.67 6.47
C ILE A 771 -35.75 1.39 6.22
N PHE A 772 -35.75 2.72 6.06
CA PHE A 772 -34.52 3.47 5.90
C PHE A 772 -33.60 3.35 7.13
N ASP A 773 -34.16 3.45 8.34
CA ASP A 773 -33.41 3.25 9.59
C ASP A 773 -32.82 1.84 9.70
N LEU A 774 -33.59 0.83 9.27
CA LEU A 774 -33.11 -0.54 9.18
C LEU A 774 -31.90 -0.64 8.23
N LEU A 775 -32.03 -0.11 7.01
CA LEU A 775 -30.94 -0.11 6.02
C LEU A 775 -29.70 0.64 6.54
N ALA A 776 -29.88 1.81 7.17
CA ALA A 776 -28.78 2.59 7.71
C ALA A 776 -28.03 1.86 8.83
N LYS A 777 -28.74 1.15 9.71
CA LYS A 777 -28.14 0.33 10.78
C LYS A 777 -27.34 -0.85 10.22
N PHE A 778 -27.84 -1.48 9.15
CA PHE A 778 -27.20 -2.65 8.54
C PHE A 778 -26.08 -2.30 7.56
N ALA A 779 -26.10 -1.12 6.96
CA ALA A 779 -25.06 -0.69 6.03
C ALA A 779 -23.66 -0.60 6.67
N ASP A 780 -23.58 -0.43 8.00
CA ASP A 780 -22.32 -0.52 8.76
C ASP A 780 -21.67 -1.92 8.68
N TYR A 781 -22.47 -2.96 8.44
CA TYR A 781 -22.06 -4.36 8.49
C TYR A 781 -22.29 -5.12 7.18
N GLY A 782 -22.99 -4.50 6.22
CA GLY A 782 -23.33 -5.11 4.94
C GLY A 782 -22.10 -5.61 4.18
N PHE A 783 -22.17 -6.84 3.67
CA PHE A 783 -21.08 -7.49 2.96
C PHE A 783 -21.27 -7.49 1.45
N ASN A 784 -20.18 -7.50 0.68
CA ASN A 784 -20.25 -7.60 -0.79
C ASN A 784 -20.58 -9.06 -1.18
N LYS A 785 -21.79 -9.31 -1.70
CA LYS A 785 -22.25 -10.65 -2.08
C LYS A 785 -21.38 -11.23 -3.19
N SER A 786 -20.97 -10.42 -4.16
CA SER A 786 -20.11 -10.87 -5.27
C SER A 786 -18.79 -11.46 -4.76
N HIS A 787 -18.19 -10.83 -3.74
CA HIS A 787 -16.98 -11.33 -3.10
C HIS A 787 -17.24 -12.60 -2.27
N ALA A 788 -18.33 -12.61 -1.49
CA ALA A 788 -18.70 -13.78 -0.68
C ALA A 788 -19.02 -15.01 -1.53
N ALA A 789 -19.77 -14.83 -2.62
CA ALA A 789 -20.17 -15.91 -3.53
C ALA A 789 -18.96 -16.60 -4.16
N ALA A 790 -18.00 -15.82 -4.67
CA ALA A 790 -16.83 -16.40 -5.30
C ALA A 790 -15.96 -17.19 -4.31
N TYR A 791 -15.77 -16.70 -3.09
CA TYR A 791 -15.03 -17.41 -2.05
C TYR A 791 -15.81 -18.62 -1.52
N ALA A 792 -17.14 -18.54 -1.40
CA ALA A 792 -17.99 -19.65 -0.98
C ALA A 792 -17.92 -20.83 -1.95
N VAL A 793 -17.80 -20.58 -3.26
CA VAL A 793 -17.58 -21.65 -4.25
C VAL A 793 -16.26 -22.39 -4.00
N VAL A 794 -15.18 -21.66 -3.69
CA VAL A 794 -13.90 -22.30 -3.34
C VAL A 794 -14.02 -23.09 -2.03
N SER A 795 -14.70 -22.54 -1.01
CA SER A 795 -14.99 -23.25 0.23
C SER A 795 -15.77 -24.54 -0.02
N TYR A 796 -16.79 -24.47 -0.88
CA TYR A 796 -17.58 -25.63 -1.28
C TYR A 796 -16.74 -26.67 -2.03
N GLN A 797 -15.91 -26.26 -2.99
CA GLN A 797 -14.98 -27.17 -3.69
C GLN A 797 -14.05 -27.90 -2.72
N THR A 798 -13.49 -27.21 -1.72
CA THR A 798 -12.67 -27.87 -0.69
C THR A 798 -13.48 -28.84 0.17
N ALA A 799 -14.72 -28.49 0.52
CA ALA A 799 -15.61 -29.35 1.28
C ALA A 799 -16.01 -30.60 0.49
N TYR A 800 -16.31 -30.44 -0.80
CA TYR A 800 -16.67 -31.53 -1.72
C TYR A 800 -15.52 -32.52 -1.87
N LEU A 801 -14.30 -32.04 -2.16
CA LEU A 801 -13.13 -32.93 -2.23
C LEU A 801 -12.85 -33.63 -0.92
N LYS A 802 -13.06 -32.97 0.22
CA LYS A 802 -12.90 -33.61 1.53
C LYS A 802 -13.95 -34.69 1.79
N ALA A 803 -15.21 -34.45 1.42
CA ALA A 803 -16.30 -35.41 1.63
C ALA A 803 -16.11 -36.67 0.77
N HIS A 804 -15.75 -36.50 -0.51
CA HIS A 804 -15.69 -37.59 -1.49
C HIS A 804 -14.30 -38.22 -1.66
N TYR A 805 -13.23 -37.44 -1.43
CA TYR A 805 -11.84 -37.84 -1.67
C TYR A 805 -10.91 -37.40 -0.51
N PRO A 806 -11.21 -37.81 0.74
CA PRO A 806 -10.52 -37.31 1.93
C PRO A 806 -9.03 -37.63 1.97
N VAL A 807 -8.61 -38.77 1.41
CA VAL A 807 -7.19 -39.20 1.39
C VAL A 807 -6.35 -38.23 0.57
N GLU A 808 -6.76 -37.97 -0.67
CA GLU A 808 -6.07 -37.09 -1.60
C GLU A 808 -6.13 -35.63 -1.15
N PHE A 809 -7.28 -35.20 -0.62
CA PHE A 809 -7.46 -33.84 -0.08
C PHE A 809 -6.55 -33.55 1.12
N LEU A 810 -6.48 -34.48 2.09
CA LEU A 810 -5.61 -34.32 3.26
C LEU A 810 -4.14 -34.44 2.88
N ALA A 811 -3.78 -35.36 1.98
CA ALA A 811 -2.41 -35.47 1.47
C ALA A 811 -1.96 -34.19 0.75
N ALA A 812 -2.82 -33.59 -0.08
CA ALA A 812 -2.57 -32.30 -0.71
C ALA A 812 -2.42 -31.18 0.32
N SER A 813 -3.31 -31.11 1.32
CA SER A 813 -3.25 -30.10 2.38
C SER A 813 -1.95 -30.22 3.19
N MET A 814 -1.56 -31.43 3.61
CA MET A 814 -0.32 -31.69 4.33
C MET A 814 0.92 -31.35 3.49
N THR A 815 0.90 -31.61 2.19
CA THR A 815 2.01 -31.25 1.28
C THR A 815 2.27 -29.74 1.31
N LEU A 816 1.22 -28.93 1.27
CA LEU A 816 1.33 -27.46 1.26
C LEU A 816 1.51 -26.85 2.66
N ASP A 817 1.42 -27.65 3.73
CA ASP A 817 1.71 -27.27 5.12
C ASP A 817 2.93 -28.00 5.69
N MET A 818 3.80 -28.58 4.85
CA MET A 818 4.95 -29.38 5.30
C MET A 818 5.88 -28.63 6.27
N GLY A 819 5.94 -27.30 6.19
CA GLY A 819 6.73 -26.44 7.09
C GLY A 819 6.03 -26.04 8.40
N ASN A 820 4.74 -26.37 8.59
CA ASN A 820 3.94 -25.99 9.76
C ASN A 820 3.52 -27.22 10.57
N THR A 821 4.33 -27.57 11.57
CA THR A 821 4.15 -28.76 12.40
C THR A 821 2.80 -28.80 13.12
N ASP A 822 2.29 -27.66 13.58
CA ASP A 822 1.00 -27.58 14.27
C ASP A 822 -0.15 -27.94 13.31
N LYS A 823 -0.14 -27.37 12.09
CA LYS A 823 -1.11 -27.71 11.06
C LYS A 823 -1.04 -29.16 10.59
N LEU A 824 0.17 -29.71 10.47
CA LEU A 824 0.35 -31.13 10.16
C LEU A 824 -0.23 -32.04 11.25
N ALA A 825 -0.12 -31.64 12.52
CA ALA A 825 -0.72 -32.37 13.63
C ALA A 825 -2.25 -32.37 13.54
N ASP A 826 -2.86 -31.22 13.22
CA ASP A 826 -4.31 -31.10 13.00
C ASP A 826 -4.78 -32.02 11.87
N PHE A 827 -4.12 -32.00 10.70
CA PHE A 827 -4.46 -32.87 9.57
C PHE A 827 -4.30 -34.34 9.89
N ARG A 828 -3.22 -34.71 10.60
CA ARG A 828 -2.98 -36.10 11.03
C ARG A 828 -4.09 -36.58 11.96
N GLN A 829 -4.51 -35.76 12.93
CA GLN A 829 -5.60 -36.11 13.84
C GLN A 829 -6.92 -36.30 13.08
N ASP A 830 -7.21 -35.44 12.11
CA ASP A 830 -8.42 -35.57 11.29
C ASP A 830 -8.38 -36.81 10.38
N ALA A 831 -7.23 -37.14 9.80
CA ALA A 831 -7.03 -38.37 9.03
C ALA A 831 -7.31 -39.62 9.87
N LEU A 832 -6.75 -39.69 11.08
CA LEU A 832 -6.98 -40.82 12.00
C LEU A 832 -8.45 -40.94 12.41
N ARG A 833 -9.13 -39.81 12.64
CA ARG A 833 -10.58 -39.76 12.93
C ARG A 833 -11.41 -40.33 11.78
N LEU A 834 -10.98 -40.10 10.53
CA LEU A 834 -11.61 -40.63 9.32
C LEU A 834 -11.22 -42.08 9.01
N GLY A 835 -10.41 -42.73 9.86
CA GLY A 835 -9.95 -44.10 9.63
C GLY A 835 -8.86 -44.23 8.56
N ILE A 836 -8.19 -43.13 8.21
CA ILE A 836 -7.11 -43.10 7.23
C ILE A 836 -5.79 -43.42 7.92
N GLU A 837 -5.08 -44.44 7.43
CA GLU A 837 -3.75 -44.79 7.93
C GLU A 837 -2.72 -43.73 7.51
N VAL A 838 -2.05 -43.11 8.49
CA VAL A 838 -0.95 -42.16 8.26
C VAL A 838 0.36 -42.85 8.61
N VAL A 839 1.06 -43.32 7.59
CA VAL A 839 2.34 -44.05 7.71
C VAL A 839 3.48 -43.06 7.97
N ALA A 840 4.44 -43.45 8.82
CA ALA A 840 5.63 -42.65 9.08
C ALA A 840 6.54 -42.53 7.82
N PRO A 841 7.32 -41.44 7.69
CA PRO A 841 8.26 -41.28 6.59
C PRO A 841 9.24 -42.47 6.49
N SER A 842 9.52 -42.91 5.27
CA SER A 842 10.39 -44.05 4.99
C SER A 842 11.14 -43.83 3.68
N VAL A 843 12.46 -44.00 3.71
CA VAL A 843 13.32 -43.86 2.51
C VAL A 843 12.96 -44.84 1.39
N MET A 844 12.21 -45.91 1.69
CA MET A 844 11.81 -46.93 0.72
C MET A 844 10.45 -46.65 0.07
N THR A 845 9.56 -45.90 0.75
CA THR A 845 8.15 -45.79 0.36
C THR A 845 7.64 -44.35 0.28
N SER A 846 8.39 -43.36 0.77
CA SER A 846 8.12 -41.94 0.56
C SER A 846 8.66 -41.53 -0.83
N PHE A 847 7.76 -41.15 -1.74
CA PHE A 847 8.07 -40.73 -3.11
C PHE A 847 7.81 -39.24 -3.34
#